data_AF-A0A353GJB9-F1
#
_entry.id   AF-A0A353GJB9-F1
#
_cell.length_a   1.000
_cell.length_b   1.000
_cell.length_c   1.000
_cell.angle_alpha   90.00
_cell.angle_beta   90.00
_cell.angle_gamma   90.00
#
_symmetry.space_group_name_H-M   'P 1'
#
loop_
_entity.id
_entity.type
_entity.pdbx_description
1 polymer ?
#
loop_
_entity_poly.entity_id
_entity_poly.type
_entity_poly.pdbx_seq_one_letter_code
_entity_poly.pdbx_strand_id
1 'polypeptide(L)'
;MPYMKDGSPFLFDDATADIVGIKDSDGSEHSLFTQKVFGLVPDSTALGAAQRNYSAIQSALGVCVGMGGGRVVVDAPGQTITVDVSGSPLLIGSDTEFVVTRGTRLRPNSGNTLLSNVHNASTVHAVSGIVISVDGIVATLTATCVGHPFVVGNAVLVKHEASGVYNGVWRVFAVTSSSFSWRMPISAVSPTPAGDGVTAALADVNVAVTGGGSLDYDYPVNVPSSDLLPSMLTIFNKVGNLTMQNVRMLHAPKFACMYANCVSPRFKDIFLDTWSDGLHCDAPCWDVQIDGVTGMTGDDFLAITCNDAAIPSDAGASGDGVFGYSVRNLDIWSDKARLGCYLDNGRTISGVVYRDILLRNHETTAFHFDTGTTSTASAISDILIDGVKGRICNTSSQNLITVGGSGVMSIGSLVVRNIQPTNSVAGMLLLFSSGTTTNYAEVSYQYAVAATQSAIMIGSGSKVNRLSVRGFRHSADTTSGSLFGVLCSGTVGRIVFDDGVFLGTSGTGSIAGVYVPGAGSVGDVYFHNVEFGLRAHGVNNGVSVKVTFDNCTLNGGLAFVSSSIGLSATVIGGFVVSSVQGVLNLYGTSQTYAVRVSGMDANGATVMASYGTSSTYNWSNPDGQAPVDGSKITPMSGALFYNSNSSYASGVGLYCKGASTVTRLSA
;
A
#
# COMPACT_ATOMS: atom_id res chain seq x y z
N MET A 1 61.64 -3.61 12.43
CA MET A 1 61.34 -2.37 11.68
C MET A 1 62.51 -2.11 10.74
N PRO A 2 62.33 -2.06 9.41
CA PRO A 2 63.43 -1.68 8.52
C PRO A 2 63.44 -0.16 8.33
N TYR A 3 64.61 0.45 8.54
CA TYR A 3 64.93 1.81 8.11
C TYR A 3 65.58 1.76 6.71
N MET A 4 65.35 2.78 5.87
CA MET A 4 66.21 3.04 4.71
C MET A 4 67.53 3.69 5.16
N LYS A 5 68.54 3.54 4.29
CA LYS A 5 69.97 3.70 4.56
C LYS A 5 70.47 5.14 4.71
N ASP A 6 69.61 6.16 4.59
CA ASP A 6 70.04 7.58 4.50
C ASP A 6 69.58 8.50 5.63
N GLY A 7 68.82 8.00 6.63
CA GLY A 7 68.50 8.78 7.83
C GLY A 7 67.61 10.01 7.60
N SER A 8 66.95 10.12 6.45
CA SER A 8 65.94 11.16 6.23
C SER A 8 64.65 10.87 7.02
N PRO A 9 64.07 11.85 7.73
CA PRO A 9 62.81 11.66 8.44
C PRO A 9 61.66 11.48 7.46
N PHE A 10 60.90 10.41 7.63
CA PHE A 10 59.62 10.18 6.96
C PHE A 10 58.65 11.29 7.37
N LEU A 11 58.35 12.22 6.47
CA LEU A 11 57.16 13.07 6.59
C LEU A 11 55.96 12.17 6.30
N PHE A 12 55.28 11.73 7.37
CA PHE A 12 53.99 11.06 7.24
C PHE A 12 52.94 12.08 6.79
N ASP A 13 52.47 11.92 5.55
CA ASP A 13 51.13 12.33 5.14
C ASP A 13 50.20 11.19 5.55
N ASP A 14 49.41 11.41 6.61
CA ASP A 14 48.74 10.36 7.41
C ASP A 14 47.41 9.91 6.78
N ALA A 15 47.46 9.53 5.49
CA ALA A 15 46.35 8.94 4.74
C ALA A 15 46.73 7.53 4.26
N THR A 16 46.69 6.55 5.17
CA THR A 16 46.76 5.14 4.77
C THR A 16 45.45 4.76 4.09
N ALA A 17 45.44 4.79 2.76
CA ALA A 17 44.35 4.24 1.96
C ALA A 17 44.43 2.70 1.98
N ASP A 18 43.53 2.05 2.70
CA ASP A 18 43.34 0.61 2.59
C ASP A 18 42.48 0.29 1.36
N ILE A 19 42.94 -0.63 0.53
CA ILE A 19 42.17 -1.16 -0.58
C ILE A 19 41.32 -2.33 -0.05
N VAL A 20 40.01 -2.12 0.03
CA VAL A 20 39.05 -3.18 0.37
C VAL A 20 38.21 -3.48 -0.87
N GLY A 21 38.22 -4.74 -1.33
CA GLY A 21 37.40 -5.17 -2.45
C GLY A 21 35.92 -5.28 -2.06
N ILE A 22 35.04 -4.63 -2.81
CA ILE A 22 33.59 -4.89 -2.76
C ILE A 22 33.19 -5.57 -4.06
N LYS A 23 32.28 -6.56 -3.96
CA LYS A 23 31.65 -7.20 -5.10
C LYS A 23 30.39 -6.45 -5.50
N ASP A 24 30.32 -6.05 -6.76
CA ASP A 24 29.08 -5.57 -7.36
C ASP A 24 28.05 -6.70 -7.44
N SER A 25 26.80 -6.32 -7.71
CA SER A 25 25.69 -7.27 -7.89
C SER A 25 25.91 -8.28 -9.03
N ASP A 26 26.83 -8.00 -9.95
CA ASP A 26 27.24 -8.91 -11.04
C ASP A 26 28.47 -9.78 -10.68
N GLY A 27 29.03 -9.60 -9.48
CA GLY A 27 30.17 -10.34 -8.96
C GLY A 27 31.54 -9.75 -9.29
N SER A 28 31.63 -8.60 -9.96
CA SER A 28 32.90 -7.91 -10.22
C SER A 28 33.48 -7.29 -8.93
N GLU A 29 34.78 -7.48 -8.67
CA GLU A 29 35.47 -6.89 -7.51
C GLU A 29 36.10 -5.56 -7.90
N HIS A 30 35.64 -4.47 -7.30
CA HIS A 30 36.28 -3.17 -7.40
C HIS A 30 37.08 -2.88 -6.13
N SER A 31 38.36 -2.58 -6.28
CA SER A 31 39.20 -2.01 -5.23
C SER A 31 38.72 -0.60 -4.94
N LEU A 32 37.90 -0.41 -3.90
CA LEU A 32 37.53 0.95 -3.50
C LEU A 32 38.69 1.57 -2.74
N PHE A 33 39.12 2.72 -3.24
CA PHE A 33 40.00 3.62 -2.51
C PHE A 33 39.29 4.05 -1.22
N THR A 34 39.87 3.73 -0.05
CA THR A 34 39.29 4.11 1.24
C THR A 34 39.97 5.35 1.82
N GLN A 35 39.17 6.31 2.27
CA GLN A 35 39.56 7.51 3.00
C GLN A 35 38.99 7.48 4.41
N LYS A 36 39.84 7.22 5.40
CA LYS A 36 39.46 7.35 6.81
C LYS A 36 39.60 8.81 7.24
N VAL A 37 38.56 9.36 7.86
CA VAL A 37 38.58 10.74 8.36
C VAL A 37 39.19 10.77 9.76
N PHE A 38 40.35 11.41 9.90
CA PHE A 38 41.06 11.57 11.16
C PHE A 38 40.88 12.96 11.76
N GLY A 39 41.24 13.12 13.04
CA GLY A 39 41.28 14.43 13.71
C GLY A 39 39.91 15.05 14.02
N LEU A 40 38.83 14.25 13.99
CA LEU A 40 37.49 14.71 14.34
C LEU A 40 37.43 15.12 15.82
N VAL A 41 36.76 16.24 16.10
CA VAL A 41 36.57 16.78 17.45
C VAL A 41 35.18 16.40 17.96
N PRO A 42 35.07 15.56 19.00
CA PRO A 42 33.79 15.14 19.55
C PRO A 42 33.04 16.24 20.31
N ASP A 43 31.71 16.13 20.30
CA ASP A 43 30.71 16.82 21.12
C ASP A 43 30.95 18.32 21.36
N SER A 44 31.56 18.97 20.37
CA SER A 44 31.81 20.39 20.44
C SER A 44 30.67 21.12 19.75
N THR A 45 29.90 21.86 20.54
CA THR A 45 28.97 22.87 20.02
C THR A 45 29.70 24.14 19.57
N ALA A 46 31.01 24.23 19.81
CA ALA A 46 31.81 25.34 19.33
C ALA A 46 31.91 25.30 17.80
N LEU A 47 31.44 26.38 17.16
CA LEU A 47 31.38 26.52 15.71
C LEU A 47 32.69 26.13 15.01
N GLY A 48 33.84 26.56 15.54
CA GLY A 48 35.14 26.25 14.95
C GLY A 48 35.51 24.76 14.94
N ALA A 49 35.00 23.95 15.86
CA ALA A 49 35.20 22.50 15.84
C ALA A 49 34.28 21.83 14.80
N ALA A 50 33.01 22.25 14.75
CA ALA A 50 32.06 21.77 13.76
C ALA A 50 32.51 22.07 12.32
N GLN A 51 33.08 23.26 12.09
CA GLN A 51 33.68 23.65 10.81
C GLN A 51 34.86 22.77 10.42
N ARG A 52 35.77 22.47 11.36
CA ARG A 52 36.88 21.55 11.11
C ARG A 52 36.40 20.14 10.75
N ASN A 53 35.41 19.62 11.47
CA ASN A 53 34.82 18.31 11.18
C ASN A 53 34.18 18.30 9.78
N TYR A 54 33.40 19.34 9.42
CA TYR A 54 32.83 19.49 8.09
C TYR A 54 33.92 19.49 7.01
N SER A 55 34.94 20.36 7.14
CA SER A 55 36.02 20.46 6.15
C SER A 55 36.78 19.14 5.99
N ALA A 56 37.06 18.43 7.08
CA ALA A 56 37.76 17.13 7.02
C ALA A 56 36.93 16.08 6.28
N ILE A 57 35.66 15.93 6.63
CA ILE A 57 34.76 14.95 5.99
C ILE A 57 34.51 15.33 4.52
N GLN A 58 34.21 16.60 4.24
CA GLN A 58 33.95 17.07 2.88
C GLN A 58 35.18 16.94 1.97
N SER A 59 36.38 17.15 2.51
CA SER A 59 37.62 16.94 1.75
C SER A 59 37.79 15.46 1.39
N ALA A 60 37.57 14.54 2.32
CA ALA A 60 37.64 13.10 2.04
C ALA A 60 36.61 12.66 0.97
N LEU A 61 35.39 13.20 1.04
CA LEU A 61 34.37 13.01 -0.01
C LEU A 61 34.85 13.57 -1.35
N GLY A 62 35.39 14.79 -1.37
CA GLY A 62 35.91 15.43 -2.57
C GLY A 62 37.05 14.66 -3.24
N VAL A 63 37.94 14.04 -2.46
CA VAL A 63 39.00 13.16 -3.01
C VAL A 63 38.40 11.94 -3.69
N CYS A 64 37.45 11.25 -3.05
CA CYS A 64 36.79 10.09 -3.67
C CYS A 64 36.10 10.48 -4.98
N VAL A 65 35.34 11.58 -4.99
CA VAL A 65 34.69 12.09 -6.21
C VAL A 65 35.71 12.44 -7.30
N GLY A 66 36.81 13.11 -6.95
CA GLY A 66 37.87 13.45 -7.89
C GLY A 66 38.62 12.24 -8.47
N MET A 67 38.61 11.11 -7.76
CA MET A 67 39.20 9.85 -8.19
C MET A 67 38.23 8.93 -8.95
N GLY A 68 36.98 9.37 -9.15
CA GLY A 68 35.94 8.57 -9.80
C GLY A 68 35.29 7.53 -8.90
N GLY A 69 35.33 7.73 -7.58
CA GLY A 69 34.69 6.89 -6.58
C GLY A 69 35.59 6.56 -5.39
N GLY A 70 35.01 5.90 -4.38
CA GLY A 70 35.75 5.46 -3.19
C GLY A 70 34.87 5.29 -1.96
N ARG A 71 35.51 5.08 -0.83
CA ARG A 71 34.86 4.84 0.46
C ARG A 71 35.35 5.86 1.48
N VAL A 72 34.46 6.66 2.05
CA VAL A 72 34.80 7.59 3.14
C VAL A 72 34.31 7.00 4.46
N VAL A 73 35.21 6.85 5.44
CA VAL A 73 34.89 6.26 6.75
C VAL A 73 35.02 7.29 7.86
N VAL A 74 33.90 7.59 8.52
CA VAL A 74 33.80 8.37 9.75
C VAL A 74 33.71 7.40 10.93
N ASP A 75 34.83 7.25 11.63
CA ASP A 75 35.01 6.27 12.71
C ASP A 75 35.38 6.96 14.02
N ALA A 76 34.37 7.18 14.86
CA ALA A 76 34.52 7.73 16.21
C ALA A 76 33.54 7.02 17.17
N PRO A 77 33.80 5.76 17.56
CA PRO A 77 32.84 4.97 18.33
C PRO A 77 32.56 5.58 19.71
N GLY A 78 31.30 5.65 20.10
CA GLY A 78 30.85 6.25 21.36
C GLY A 78 30.86 7.78 21.37
N GLN A 79 31.17 8.42 20.23
CA GLN A 79 31.27 9.87 20.12
C GLN A 79 30.15 10.44 19.24
N THR A 80 29.73 11.66 19.57
CA THR A 80 28.93 12.52 18.69
C THR A 80 29.87 13.49 17.97
N ILE A 81 29.84 13.49 16.65
CA ILE A 81 30.59 14.40 15.79
C ILE A 81 29.61 15.45 15.26
N THR A 82 29.76 16.68 15.72
CA THR A 82 28.99 17.82 15.19
C THR A 82 29.68 18.34 13.93
N VAL A 83 28.93 18.63 12.86
CA VAL A 83 29.44 19.21 11.59
C VAL A 83 28.73 20.53 11.26
N ASP A 84 29.49 21.51 10.75
CA ASP A 84 28.93 22.80 10.33
C ASP A 84 28.34 22.73 8.92
N VAL A 85 27.03 22.54 8.82
CA VAL A 85 26.28 22.50 7.56
C VAL A 85 25.48 23.79 7.31
N SER A 86 25.82 24.87 8.02
CA SER A 86 25.14 26.16 7.86
C SER A 86 25.25 26.74 6.44
N GLY A 87 26.34 26.44 5.72
CA GLY A 87 26.56 26.88 4.34
C GLY A 87 26.18 25.85 3.27
N SER A 88 26.31 24.55 3.55
CA SER A 88 26.02 23.46 2.61
C SER A 88 25.95 22.11 3.34
N PRO A 89 25.10 21.15 2.92
CA PRO A 89 25.20 19.77 3.40
C PRO A 89 26.56 19.16 3.03
N LEU A 90 26.92 18.06 3.69
CA LEU A 90 27.99 17.20 3.17
C LEU A 90 27.56 16.66 1.79
N LEU A 91 28.43 16.75 0.80
CA LEU A 91 28.16 16.37 -0.58
C LEU A 91 28.89 15.08 -0.95
N ILE A 92 28.13 14.02 -1.26
CA ILE A 92 28.62 12.73 -1.76
C ILE A 92 28.39 12.60 -3.27
N GLY A 93 29.39 12.19 -4.04
CA GLY A 93 29.23 12.03 -5.50
C GLY A 93 29.03 10.58 -5.93
N SER A 94 29.04 10.36 -7.24
CA SER A 94 28.98 9.04 -7.86
C SER A 94 30.06 8.09 -7.35
N ASP A 95 29.75 6.79 -7.37
CA ASP A 95 30.64 5.67 -7.03
C ASP A 95 31.28 5.81 -5.64
N THR A 96 30.60 6.51 -4.73
CA THR A 96 31.09 6.82 -3.40
C THR A 96 30.22 6.18 -2.31
N GLU A 97 30.86 5.49 -1.37
CA GLU A 97 30.24 4.99 -0.14
C GLU A 97 30.64 5.88 1.04
N PHE A 98 29.66 6.45 1.74
CA PHE A 98 29.86 7.17 3.00
C PHE A 98 29.50 6.30 4.20
N VAL A 99 30.49 5.98 5.01
CA VAL A 99 30.38 5.02 6.12
C VAL A 99 30.47 5.74 7.45
N VAL A 100 29.38 5.72 8.22
CA VAL A 100 29.38 6.15 9.62
C VAL A 100 29.39 4.89 10.47
N THR A 101 30.49 4.62 11.16
CA THR A 101 30.66 3.34 11.87
C THR A 101 29.74 3.21 13.07
N ARG A 102 29.44 1.96 13.46
CA ARG A 102 28.64 1.64 14.64
C ARG A 102 29.16 2.36 15.89
N GLY A 103 28.23 3.03 16.58
CA GLY A 103 28.53 3.78 17.79
C GLY A 103 28.97 5.22 17.52
N THR A 104 29.27 5.60 16.28
CA THR A 104 29.47 6.99 15.88
C THR A 104 28.13 7.65 15.58
N ARG A 105 27.94 8.88 16.08
CA ARG A 105 26.79 9.71 15.77
C ARG A 105 27.26 10.97 15.04
N LEU A 106 26.71 11.24 13.87
CA LEU A 106 26.97 12.46 13.10
C LEU A 106 25.76 13.40 13.22
N ARG A 107 26.01 14.67 13.56
CA ARG A 107 24.97 15.67 13.84
C ARG A 107 25.26 17.01 13.16
N PRO A 108 24.29 17.69 12.54
CA PRO A 108 24.48 19.06 12.06
C PRO A 108 24.50 20.06 13.24
N ASN A 109 25.35 21.10 13.17
CA ASN A 109 25.37 22.18 14.18
C ASN A 109 24.22 23.19 14.03
N SER A 110 23.48 23.11 12.92
CA SER A 110 22.43 24.03 12.51
C SER A 110 21.23 23.24 12.01
N GLY A 111 20.07 23.87 11.89
CA GLY A 111 18.87 23.26 11.32
C GLY A 111 18.93 23.13 9.79
N ASN A 112 20.02 22.56 9.26
CA ASN A 112 20.21 22.30 7.84
C ASN A 112 20.43 20.80 7.57
N THR A 113 20.26 20.40 6.31
CA THR A 113 20.48 19.04 5.85
C THR A 113 21.91 18.59 6.10
N LEU A 114 22.04 17.37 6.62
CA LEU A 114 23.34 16.82 6.98
C LEU A 114 24.10 16.30 5.76
N LEU A 115 23.44 15.55 4.89
CA LEU A 115 24.05 14.85 3.77
C LEU A 115 23.17 14.94 2.52
N SER A 116 23.78 15.25 1.38
CA SER A 116 23.14 15.24 0.06
C SER A 116 24.09 14.70 -1.00
N ASN A 117 23.58 14.19 -2.12
CA ASN A 117 24.44 13.93 -3.26
C ASN A 117 24.88 15.23 -3.97
N VAL A 118 26.05 15.18 -4.61
CA VAL A 118 26.59 16.21 -5.50
C VAL A 118 25.74 16.17 -6.77
N HIS A 119 24.50 16.69 -6.75
CA HIS A 119 23.48 16.60 -7.82
C HIS A 119 24.06 16.70 -9.26
N ASN A 120 24.64 15.62 -9.78
CA ASN A 120 25.59 15.73 -10.89
C ASN A 120 24.87 15.79 -12.22
N ALA A 121 23.99 16.78 -12.40
CA ALA A 121 23.53 17.21 -13.69
C ALA A 121 24.69 17.98 -14.34
N SER A 122 25.58 17.20 -14.93
CA SER A 122 26.70 17.62 -15.77
C SER A 122 26.28 18.60 -16.88
N THR A 123 27.16 18.83 -17.86
CA THR A 123 26.79 19.42 -19.15
C THR A 123 25.44 18.90 -19.64
N VAL A 124 24.50 19.81 -19.86
CA VAL A 124 23.14 19.52 -20.31
C VAL A 124 23.15 19.41 -21.83
N HIS A 125 22.60 18.31 -22.36
CA HIS A 125 22.52 18.04 -23.78
C HIS A 125 21.08 18.15 -24.26
N ALA A 126 20.87 18.78 -25.42
CA ALA A 126 19.56 18.85 -26.05
C ALA A 126 19.16 17.49 -26.62
N VAL A 127 17.91 17.10 -26.41
CA VAL A 127 17.29 15.93 -27.02
C VAL A 127 16.31 16.41 -28.09
N SER A 128 16.55 16.04 -29.35
CA SER A 128 15.75 16.49 -30.49
C SER A 128 14.57 15.57 -30.83
N GLY A 129 14.46 14.43 -30.17
CA GLY A 129 13.33 13.52 -30.33
C GLY A 129 13.49 12.25 -29.50
N ILE A 130 12.37 11.63 -29.15
CA ILE A 130 12.32 10.32 -28.48
C ILE A 130 11.45 9.40 -29.32
N VAL A 131 12.01 8.28 -29.78
CA VAL A 131 11.30 7.22 -30.50
C VAL A 131 10.98 6.09 -29.53
N ILE A 132 9.77 5.56 -29.60
CA ILE A 132 9.26 4.54 -28.69
C ILE A 132 8.93 3.26 -29.45
N SER A 133 9.39 2.13 -28.93
CA SER A 133 9.00 0.80 -29.37
C SER A 133 8.49 0.02 -28.17
N VAL A 134 7.27 -0.53 -28.28
CA VAL A 134 6.60 -1.26 -27.20
C VAL A 134 6.70 -2.76 -27.45
N ASP A 135 7.18 -3.50 -26.46
CA ASP A 135 7.19 -4.96 -26.43
C ASP A 135 6.52 -5.46 -25.14
N GLY A 136 5.27 -5.89 -25.26
CA GLY A 136 4.44 -6.29 -24.12
C GLY A 136 4.21 -5.14 -23.13
N ILE A 137 4.74 -5.30 -21.90
CA ILE A 137 4.59 -4.32 -20.80
C ILE A 137 5.80 -3.38 -20.66
N VAL A 138 6.79 -3.48 -21.55
CA VAL A 138 8.01 -2.68 -21.52
C VAL A 138 8.10 -1.85 -22.79
N ALA A 139 8.34 -0.55 -22.66
CA ALA A 139 8.78 0.26 -23.78
C ALA A 139 10.29 0.42 -23.78
N THR A 140 10.85 0.35 -24.99
CA THR A 140 12.19 0.83 -25.31
C THR A 140 12.06 2.23 -25.88
N LEU A 141 12.78 3.17 -25.29
CA LEU A 141 12.84 4.56 -25.71
C LEU A 141 14.23 4.85 -26.23
N THR A 142 14.32 5.56 -27.34
CA THR A 142 15.57 5.99 -27.96
C THR A 142 15.53 7.49 -28.18
N ALA A 143 16.34 8.24 -27.43
CA ALA A 143 16.48 9.67 -27.58
C ALA A 143 17.55 10.00 -28.62
N THR A 144 17.25 10.91 -29.55
CA THR A 144 18.23 11.54 -30.42
C THR A 144 18.88 12.69 -29.67
N CYS A 145 20.18 12.59 -29.42
CA CYS A 145 20.94 13.55 -28.63
C CYS A 145 22.37 13.60 -29.20
N VAL A 146 22.64 14.57 -30.07
CA VAL A 146 23.89 14.61 -30.83
C VAL A 146 25.05 15.08 -29.95
N GLY A 147 26.17 14.34 -29.98
CA GLY A 147 27.40 14.74 -29.29
C GLY A 147 27.37 14.57 -27.77
N HIS A 148 26.48 13.72 -27.24
CA HIS A 148 26.50 13.38 -25.82
C HIS A 148 27.74 12.53 -25.45
N PRO A 149 28.22 12.58 -24.19
CA PRO A 149 29.30 11.73 -23.70
C PRO A 149 28.82 10.38 -23.15
N PHE A 150 27.52 10.09 -23.22
CA PHE A 150 26.93 8.94 -22.55
C PHE A 150 27.48 7.61 -23.07
N VAL A 151 27.54 6.62 -22.19
CA VAL A 151 27.91 5.23 -22.49
C VAL A 151 26.90 4.26 -21.89
N VAL A 152 26.88 3.01 -22.36
CA VAL A 152 26.04 1.95 -21.80
C VAL A 152 26.37 1.76 -20.32
N GLY A 153 25.33 1.63 -19.48
CA GLY A 153 25.46 1.51 -18.02
C GLY A 153 25.31 2.83 -17.27
N ASN A 154 25.47 3.98 -17.92
CA ASN A 154 25.22 5.27 -17.29
C ASN A 154 23.76 5.38 -16.81
N ALA A 155 23.57 6.18 -15.76
CA ALA A 155 22.27 6.74 -15.43
C ALA A 155 22.17 8.15 -16.03
N VAL A 156 21.11 8.40 -16.79
CA VAL A 156 20.86 9.67 -17.49
C VAL A 156 19.55 10.25 -16.98
N LEU A 157 19.60 11.50 -16.54
CA LEU A 157 18.44 12.31 -16.20
C LEU A 157 17.85 12.89 -17.48
N VAL A 158 16.60 12.56 -17.79
CA VAL A 158 15.81 13.19 -18.87
C VAL A 158 14.81 14.17 -18.23
N LYS A 159 14.70 15.38 -18.80
CA LYS A 159 13.86 16.46 -18.26
C LYS A 159 13.15 17.27 -19.33
N HIS A 160 12.14 18.01 -18.88
CA HIS A 160 11.32 18.95 -19.65
C HIS A 160 10.55 18.32 -20.80
N GLU A 161 10.35 17.01 -20.76
CA GLU A 161 9.39 16.42 -21.66
C GLU A 161 7.97 16.80 -21.21
N ALA A 162 7.19 17.30 -22.17
CA ALA A 162 5.94 18.02 -21.93
C ALA A 162 4.83 17.14 -21.37
N SER A 163 4.80 15.86 -21.73
CA SER A 163 3.82 14.92 -21.16
C SER A 163 4.16 14.55 -19.72
N GLY A 164 5.40 14.76 -19.30
CA GLY A 164 5.92 14.28 -18.03
C GLY A 164 6.50 12.87 -18.13
N VAL A 165 5.94 12.02 -19.01
CA VAL A 165 6.00 10.53 -19.04
C VAL A 165 7.40 9.93 -19.17
N TYR A 166 8.38 10.74 -19.58
CA TYR A 166 9.76 10.28 -19.76
C TYR A 166 10.74 11.02 -18.84
N ASN A 167 10.25 11.89 -17.95
CA ASN A 167 11.10 12.64 -17.04
C ASN A 167 11.58 11.72 -15.91
N GLY A 168 12.85 11.85 -15.54
CA GLY A 168 13.45 11.07 -14.46
C GLY A 168 14.83 10.53 -14.83
N VAL A 169 15.38 9.70 -13.94
CA VAL A 169 16.68 9.05 -14.16
C VAL A 169 16.48 7.65 -14.71
N TRP A 170 17.24 7.34 -15.76
CA TRP A 170 17.10 6.11 -16.53
C TRP A 170 18.45 5.44 -16.76
N ARG A 171 18.46 4.11 -16.71
CA ARG A 171 19.65 3.33 -17.08
C ARG A 171 19.74 3.17 -18.59
N VAL A 172 20.87 3.60 -19.14
CA VAL A 172 21.17 3.48 -20.57
C VAL A 172 21.63 2.06 -20.89
N PHE A 173 20.97 1.40 -21.84
CA PHE A 173 21.34 0.05 -22.28
C PHE A 173 21.89 -0.01 -23.72
N ALA A 174 21.69 1.02 -24.52
CA ALA A 174 22.24 1.13 -25.87
C ALA A 174 22.63 2.58 -26.18
N VAL A 175 23.73 2.77 -26.93
CA VAL A 175 24.29 4.07 -27.26
C VAL A 175 24.86 4.08 -28.68
N THR A 176 24.68 5.20 -29.38
CA THR A 176 25.42 5.58 -30.60
C THR A 176 26.05 6.96 -30.39
N SER A 177 26.76 7.49 -31.39
CA SER A 177 27.31 8.86 -31.32
C SER A 177 26.23 9.97 -31.25
N SER A 178 24.98 9.64 -31.54
CA SER A 178 23.88 10.61 -31.63
C SER A 178 22.61 10.18 -30.92
N SER A 179 22.64 9.08 -30.17
CA SER A 179 21.45 8.58 -29.49
C SER A 179 21.79 7.67 -28.32
N PHE A 180 20.87 7.61 -27.37
CA PHE A 180 20.91 6.64 -26.28
C PHE A 180 19.51 6.05 -26.06
N SER A 181 19.47 4.84 -25.49
CA SER A 181 18.21 4.14 -25.25
C SER A 181 18.10 3.63 -23.81
N TRP A 182 16.89 3.67 -23.28
CA TRP A 182 16.51 3.12 -21.97
C TRP A 182 15.20 2.34 -22.07
N ARG A 183 14.87 1.62 -20.99
CA ARG A 183 13.62 0.87 -20.87
C ARG A 183 12.77 1.44 -19.75
N MET A 184 11.47 1.45 -19.94
CA MET A 184 10.48 1.80 -18.92
C MET A 184 9.32 0.79 -18.96
N PRO A 185 8.80 0.29 -17.82
CA PRO A 185 7.44 -0.24 -17.78
C PRO A 185 6.44 0.83 -18.27
N ILE A 186 5.53 0.45 -19.16
CA ILE A 186 4.51 1.37 -19.67
C ILE A 186 3.13 1.06 -19.13
N SER A 187 2.45 2.10 -18.69
CA SER A 187 1.00 2.16 -18.51
C SER A 187 0.41 2.91 -19.72
N ALA A 188 0.17 2.21 -20.83
CA ALA A 188 -0.74 2.59 -21.93
C ALA A 188 -0.83 4.08 -22.35
N VAL A 189 0.27 4.84 -22.38
CA VAL A 189 0.25 6.20 -22.96
C VAL A 189 0.72 6.10 -24.42
N SER A 190 -0.08 6.67 -25.33
CA SER A 190 0.33 6.80 -26.73
C SER A 190 1.59 7.66 -26.81
N PRO A 191 2.63 7.24 -27.56
CA PRO A 191 3.84 8.04 -27.75
C PRO A 191 3.46 9.42 -28.28
N THR A 192 3.67 10.47 -27.49
CA THR A 192 3.74 11.83 -28.03
C THR A 192 5.21 12.11 -28.31
N PRO A 193 5.60 12.49 -29.53
CA PRO A 193 6.96 12.92 -29.80
C PRO A 193 7.35 14.03 -28.83
N ALA A 194 8.55 13.93 -28.25
CA ALA A 194 9.13 14.99 -27.44
C ALA A 194 8.98 16.34 -28.17
N GLY A 195 8.35 17.31 -27.51
CA GLY A 195 8.34 18.70 -27.98
C GLY A 195 9.73 19.34 -27.88
N ASP A 196 9.88 20.55 -28.40
CA ASP A 196 11.11 21.32 -28.26
C ASP A 196 11.44 21.53 -26.76
N GLY A 197 12.72 21.40 -26.39
CA GLY A 197 13.21 21.74 -25.04
C GLY A 197 13.53 20.57 -24.11
N VAL A 198 13.38 19.32 -24.56
CA VAL A 198 13.81 18.15 -23.78
C VAL A 198 15.33 18.14 -23.62
N THR A 199 15.78 17.83 -22.42
CA THR A 199 17.21 17.76 -22.09
C THR A 199 17.60 16.43 -21.46
N ALA A 200 18.88 16.10 -21.61
CA ALA A 200 19.52 14.95 -20.97
C ALA A 200 20.82 15.39 -20.30
N ALA A 201 21.09 14.87 -19.11
CA ALA A 201 22.37 15.04 -18.40
C ALA A 201 22.73 13.74 -17.68
N LEU A 202 24.00 13.56 -17.32
CA LEU A 202 24.34 12.47 -16.40
C LEU A 202 23.61 12.67 -15.07
N ALA A 203 23.33 11.56 -14.40
CA ALA A 203 22.86 11.51 -13.03
C ALA A 203 23.97 10.92 -12.16
N ASP A 204 23.90 11.10 -10.83
CA ASP A 204 24.81 10.37 -9.96
C ASP A 204 24.52 8.87 -10.00
N VAL A 205 25.55 8.05 -9.80
CA VAL A 205 25.40 6.58 -9.75
C VAL A 205 26.07 5.98 -8.54
N ASN A 206 25.54 4.86 -8.04
CA ASN A 206 26.16 4.03 -7.00
C ASN A 206 26.55 4.81 -5.72
N VAL A 207 25.65 5.70 -5.29
CA VAL A 207 25.82 6.47 -4.05
C VAL A 207 25.38 5.59 -2.89
N ALA A 208 26.23 5.42 -1.89
CA ALA A 208 25.93 4.55 -0.75
C ALA A 208 26.15 5.23 0.62
N VAL A 209 25.29 4.91 1.59
CA VAL A 209 25.42 5.33 3.00
C VAL A 209 25.28 4.12 3.91
N THR A 210 26.32 3.78 4.68
CA THR A 210 26.37 2.54 5.48
C THR A 210 27.09 2.70 6.83
N GLY A 211 27.25 1.60 7.58
CA GLY A 211 28.28 1.48 8.64
C GLY A 211 27.80 1.19 10.06
N GLY A 212 26.49 1.23 10.32
CA GLY A 212 25.88 0.93 11.62
C GLY A 212 25.79 2.12 12.57
N GLY A 213 26.30 3.28 12.17
CA GLY A 213 26.26 4.53 12.94
C GLY A 213 24.92 5.26 12.83
N SER A 214 24.87 6.43 13.47
CA SER A 214 23.69 7.30 13.51
C SER A 214 23.91 8.59 12.73
N LEU A 215 22.95 8.93 11.89
CA LEU A 215 22.72 10.29 11.41
C LEU A 215 21.62 10.88 12.31
N ASP A 216 21.95 11.92 13.05
CA ASP A 216 21.06 12.48 14.07
C ASP A 216 20.91 13.97 13.83
N TYR A 217 19.69 14.44 13.55
CA TYR A 217 19.45 15.86 13.39
C TYR A 217 19.44 16.59 14.75
N ASP A 218 19.12 15.87 15.83
CA ASP A 218 18.98 16.40 17.21
C ASP A 218 17.92 17.51 17.33
N TYR A 219 16.83 17.42 16.55
CA TYR A 219 15.71 18.33 16.69
C TYR A 219 14.64 17.76 17.64
N PRO A 220 14.17 18.51 18.64
CA PRO A 220 13.28 17.96 19.66
C PRO A 220 11.79 17.89 19.27
N VAL A 221 11.39 18.36 18.08
CA VAL A 221 9.98 18.47 17.67
C VAL A 221 9.75 18.27 16.17
N ASN A 222 8.51 18.02 15.76
CA ASN A 222 8.11 18.07 14.34
C ASN A 222 8.01 19.54 13.88
N VAL A 223 8.49 19.87 12.67
CA VAL A 223 8.33 21.20 12.07
C VAL A 223 7.28 21.15 10.95
N PRO A 224 6.09 21.76 11.12
CA PRO A 224 5.06 21.78 10.08
C PRO A 224 5.40 22.74 8.93
N SER A 225 5.42 22.19 7.71
CA SER A 225 5.14 22.75 6.37
C SER A 225 5.46 24.21 5.98
N SER A 226 6.38 24.94 6.62
CA SER A 226 6.90 26.20 6.07
C SER A 226 8.31 26.02 5.51
N ASP A 227 8.39 25.87 4.17
CA ASP A 227 9.55 25.93 3.29
C ASP A 227 10.93 25.98 3.93
N LEU A 228 11.56 24.83 4.16
CA LEU A 228 13.01 24.73 4.23
C LEU A 228 13.44 23.30 3.83
N LEU A 229 13.84 23.09 2.57
CA LEU A 229 14.79 22.03 2.19
C LEU A 229 15.80 21.68 3.32
N PRO A 230 16.40 22.67 4.01
CA PRO A 230 17.31 22.38 5.11
C PRO A 230 16.75 21.57 6.28
N SER A 231 15.45 21.33 6.38
CA SER A 231 14.83 20.54 7.47
C SER A 231 14.88 19.01 7.27
N MET A 232 15.38 18.54 6.13
CA MET A 232 15.55 17.10 5.86
C MET A 232 16.88 16.62 6.42
N LEU A 233 16.95 15.43 7.02
CA LEU A 233 18.22 14.89 7.52
C LEU A 233 19.15 14.48 6.36
N THR A 234 18.63 13.75 5.36
CA THR A 234 19.35 13.48 4.11
C THR A 234 18.50 13.71 2.88
N ILE A 235 19.13 14.13 1.78
CA ILE A 235 18.48 14.37 0.47
C ILE A 235 19.25 13.64 -0.63
N PHE A 236 18.56 12.83 -1.43
CA PHE A 236 19.15 12.20 -2.60
C PHE A 236 18.30 12.47 -3.83
N ASN A 237 18.84 13.19 -4.80
CA ASN A 237 18.10 13.52 -6.00
C ASN A 237 18.93 13.29 -7.26
N LYS A 238 18.31 12.69 -8.28
CA LYS A 238 18.94 12.34 -9.56
C LYS A 238 20.04 11.29 -9.38
N VAL A 239 19.67 10.15 -8.79
CA VAL A 239 20.61 9.07 -8.44
C VAL A 239 20.16 7.74 -9.04
N GLY A 240 21.02 7.11 -9.84
CA GLY A 240 20.91 5.68 -10.14
C GLY A 240 21.61 4.86 -9.05
N ASN A 241 20.98 3.80 -8.54
CA ASN A 241 21.54 2.97 -7.47
C ASN A 241 21.90 3.73 -6.18
N LEU A 242 20.93 4.40 -5.57
CA LEU A 242 21.08 4.83 -4.18
C LEU A 242 21.02 3.61 -3.26
N THR A 243 22.02 3.42 -2.39
CA THR A 243 21.99 2.39 -1.34
C THR A 243 22.08 3.04 0.03
N MET A 244 21.16 2.70 0.93
CA MET A 244 21.27 3.04 2.34
C MET A 244 21.11 1.76 3.14
N GLN A 245 22.12 1.39 3.93
CA GLN A 245 22.12 0.11 4.61
C GLN A 245 22.71 0.16 6.01
N ASN A 246 22.02 -0.45 6.99
CA ASN A 246 22.52 -0.57 8.36
C ASN A 246 22.88 0.82 8.90
N VAL A 247 21.92 1.73 8.92
CA VAL A 247 22.08 3.08 9.47
C VAL A 247 20.90 3.44 10.36
N ARG A 248 21.16 4.34 11.30
CA ARG A 248 20.13 4.87 12.21
C ARG A 248 19.88 6.32 11.86
N MET A 249 18.63 6.71 11.65
CA MET A 249 18.23 8.07 11.32
C MET A 249 17.36 8.61 12.45
N LEU A 250 17.87 9.62 13.16
CA LEU A 250 17.33 10.05 14.43
C LEU A 250 16.92 11.53 14.37
N HIS A 251 15.82 11.83 15.06
CA HIS A 251 15.29 13.14 15.37
C HIS A 251 15.15 14.11 14.20
N ALA A 252 14.93 13.58 12.98
CA ALA A 252 14.69 14.42 11.82
C ALA A 252 13.40 15.24 12.03
N PRO A 253 13.42 16.56 11.82
CA PRO A 253 12.25 17.41 12.04
C PRO A 253 11.23 17.32 10.90
N LYS A 254 11.66 16.92 9.71
CA LYS A 254 10.80 16.70 8.53
C LYS A 254 10.98 15.29 7.95
N PHE A 255 11.94 15.07 7.06
CA PHE A 255 12.17 13.75 6.46
C PHE A 255 13.49 13.17 6.95
N ALA A 256 13.48 11.91 7.39
CA ALA A 256 14.73 11.21 7.69
C ALA A 256 15.58 11.11 6.41
N CYS A 257 14.99 10.56 5.35
CA CYS A 257 15.58 10.51 4.02
C CYS A 257 14.56 10.91 2.98
N MET A 258 14.82 11.99 2.26
CA MET A 258 14.11 12.33 1.04
C MET A 258 14.87 11.82 -0.16
N TYR A 259 14.19 11.14 -1.08
CA TYR A 259 14.79 10.74 -2.35
C TYR A 259 13.84 11.00 -3.52
N ALA A 260 14.41 11.53 -4.61
CA ALA A 260 13.66 11.92 -5.81
C ALA A 260 14.45 11.63 -7.09
N ASN A 261 13.77 11.45 -8.22
CA ASN A 261 14.39 11.11 -9.51
C ASN A 261 15.40 9.97 -9.38
N CYS A 262 15.02 8.91 -8.67
CA CYS A 262 15.92 7.79 -8.39
C CYS A 262 15.52 6.55 -9.19
N VAL A 263 16.51 5.82 -9.70
CA VAL A 263 16.31 4.48 -10.30
C VAL A 263 17.06 3.44 -9.49
N SER A 264 16.35 2.36 -9.15
CA SER A 264 16.84 1.26 -8.34
C SER A 264 17.37 1.66 -6.94
N PRO A 265 16.71 2.54 -6.16
CA PRO A 265 17.13 2.79 -4.79
C PRO A 265 16.89 1.55 -3.90
N ARG A 266 17.78 1.32 -2.94
CA ARG A 266 17.81 0.18 -2.02
C ARG A 266 17.98 0.67 -0.58
N PHE A 267 16.99 0.39 0.27
CA PHE A 267 17.04 0.70 1.69
C PHE A 267 16.99 -0.61 2.48
N LYS A 268 17.98 -0.84 3.33
CA LYS A 268 18.08 -2.10 4.07
C LYS A 268 18.52 -1.94 5.51
N ASP A 269 17.88 -2.65 6.44
CA ASP A 269 18.28 -2.68 7.85
C ASP A 269 18.39 -1.26 8.46
N ILE A 270 17.37 -0.42 8.25
CA ILE A 270 17.34 0.98 8.70
C ILE A 270 16.58 1.08 10.02
N PHE A 271 17.10 1.89 10.94
CA PHE A 271 16.38 2.28 12.15
C PHE A 271 15.92 3.74 12.05
N LEU A 272 14.64 3.99 12.26
CA LEU A 272 14.03 5.32 12.23
C LEU A 272 13.56 5.71 13.64
N ASP A 273 13.85 6.93 14.04
CA ASP A 273 13.30 7.56 15.25
C ASP A 273 13.13 9.05 14.98
N THR A 274 12.04 9.44 14.31
CA THR A 274 11.85 10.80 13.80
C THR A 274 10.51 11.38 14.21
N TRP A 275 10.39 12.71 14.15
CA TRP A 275 9.18 13.42 14.56
C TRP A 275 8.19 13.67 13.41
N SER A 276 8.61 13.46 12.17
CA SER A 276 7.78 13.55 10.96
C SER A 276 7.98 12.26 10.16
N ASP A 277 8.40 12.32 8.90
CA ASP A 277 8.41 11.15 8.03
C ASP A 277 9.73 10.40 8.13
N GLY A 278 9.68 9.11 7.84
CA GLY A 278 10.86 8.26 7.69
C GLY A 278 11.51 8.43 6.32
N LEU A 279 11.27 7.44 5.46
CA LEU A 279 11.72 7.47 4.07
C LEU A 279 10.63 8.10 3.19
N HIS A 280 10.95 9.21 2.56
CA HIS A 280 10.04 9.99 1.74
C HIS A 280 10.48 9.93 0.26
N CYS A 281 9.70 9.24 -0.55
CA CYS A 281 9.87 9.11 -1.98
C CYS A 281 9.09 10.23 -2.68
N ASP A 282 9.79 11.12 -3.37
CA ASP A 282 9.16 12.09 -4.25
C ASP A 282 9.39 11.66 -5.72
N ALA A 283 8.30 11.56 -6.46
CA ALA A 283 8.33 11.05 -7.82
C ALA A 283 9.14 11.98 -8.77
N PRO A 284 9.72 11.44 -9.86
CA PRO A 284 9.63 10.06 -10.34
C PRO A 284 10.65 9.14 -9.66
N CYS A 285 10.25 7.91 -9.34
CA CYS A 285 11.15 6.88 -8.82
C CYS A 285 10.82 5.49 -9.40
N TRP A 286 11.85 4.68 -9.64
CA TRP A 286 11.73 3.43 -10.36
C TRP A 286 12.46 2.30 -9.64
N ASP A 287 11.84 1.10 -9.58
CA ASP A 287 12.39 -0.10 -8.96
C ASP A 287 12.88 0.16 -7.52
N VAL A 288 12.03 0.72 -6.67
CA VAL A 288 12.33 1.02 -5.27
C VAL A 288 12.23 -0.27 -4.44
N GLN A 289 13.27 -0.58 -3.66
CA GLN A 289 13.24 -1.72 -2.73
C GLN A 289 13.60 -1.30 -1.31
N ILE A 290 12.75 -1.66 -0.36
CA ILE A 290 12.88 -1.35 1.06
C ILE A 290 12.72 -2.66 1.85
N ASP A 291 13.69 -2.98 2.70
CA ASP A 291 13.77 -4.26 3.42
C ASP A 291 14.30 -4.08 4.85
N GLY A 292 13.55 -4.48 5.87
CA GLY A 292 14.08 -4.48 7.23
C GLY A 292 14.18 -3.08 7.85
N VAL A 293 13.13 -2.26 7.70
CA VAL A 293 13.08 -0.93 8.35
C VAL A 293 12.28 -1.02 9.64
N THR A 294 12.85 -0.49 10.72
CA THR A 294 12.29 -0.60 12.08
C THR A 294 12.30 0.75 12.79
N GLY A 295 11.41 0.93 13.77
CA GLY A 295 11.44 2.08 14.67
C GLY A 295 10.15 2.91 14.64
N MET A 296 10.24 4.22 14.88
CA MET A 296 9.09 5.11 15.00
C MET A 296 9.25 6.42 14.22
N THR A 297 8.13 6.92 13.70
CA THR A 297 8.02 8.20 13.00
C THR A 297 6.79 8.94 13.52
N GLY A 298 6.78 10.27 13.43
CA GLY A 298 5.68 11.08 13.97
C GLY A 298 4.55 11.35 12.98
N ASP A 299 4.77 11.12 11.68
CA ASP A 299 3.75 11.22 10.62
C ASP A 299 3.75 9.97 9.72
N ASP A 300 4.44 9.96 8.58
CA ASP A 300 4.51 8.79 7.71
C ASP A 300 5.77 7.95 7.96
N PHE A 301 5.65 6.63 8.14
CA PHE A 301 6.81 5.75 8.21
C PHE A 301 7.53 5.70 6.86
N LEU A 302 6.75 5.51 5.81
CA LEU A 302 7.14 5.59 4.41
C LEU A 302 6.09 6.41 3.68
N ALA A 303 6.53 7.39 2.89
CA ALA A 303 5.65 8.19 2.06
C ALA A 303 6.07 8.09 0.58
N ILE A 304 5.08 8.01 -0.30
CA ILE A 304 5.24 8.24 -1.73
C ILE A 304 4.42 9.46 -2.09
N THR A 305 5.05 10.49 -2.64
CA THR A 305 4.42 11.71 -3.13
C THR A 305 4.74 11.91 -4.60
N CYS A 306 3.81 12.51 -5.36
CA CYS A 306 4.01 12.78 -6.81
C CYS A 306 4.02 14.27 -7.16
N ASN A 307 4.11 15.15 -6.14
CA ASN A 307 4.23 16.61 -6.24
C ASN A 307 4.21 17.26 -4.83
N ASP A 308 5.18 16.99 -3.96
CA ASP A 308 5.22 17.68 -2.66
C ASP A 308 5.70 19.14 -2.83
N ALA A 309 4.86 20.10 -2.44
CA ALA A 309 5.14 21.54 -2.55
C ALA A 309 6.37 21.99 -1.76
N ALA A 310 6.84 21.21 -0.79
CA ALA A 310 8.03 21.49 0.00
C ALA A 310 9.36 21.28 -0.77
N ILE A 311 9.30 20.87 -2.05
CA ILE A 311 10.44 20.46 -2.85
C ILE A 311 10.71 21.49 -3.96
N PRO A 312 11.96 21.94 -4.15
CA PRO A 312 12.29 22.94 -5.16
C PRO A 312 11.89 22.48 -6.56
N SER A 313 11.41 23.42 -7.37
CA SER A 313 11.12 23.22 -8.80
C SER A 313 12.26 22.54 -9.57
N ASP A 314 13.51 22.83 -9.20
CA ASP A 314 14.72 22.29 -9.85
C ASP A 314 15.00 20.82 -9.49
N ALA A 315 14.35 20.31 -8.44
CA ALA A 315 14.37 18.90 -8.14
C ALA A 315 13.73 18.10 -9.28
N GLY A 316 12.85 18.70 -10.10
CA GLY A 316 12.17 17.99 -11.18
C GLY A 316 11.02 17.10 -10.68
N ALA A 317 10.55 17.32 -9.45
CA ALA A 317 9.41 16.66 -8.80
C ALA A 317 8.09 16.77 -9.57
N SER A 318 8.05 17.57 -10.64
CA SER A 318 6.91 17.77 -11.52
C SER A 318 6.85 16.76 -12.68
N GLY A 319 7.52 15.61 -12.57
CA GLY A 319 7.50 14.54 -13.56
C GLY A 319 7.11 13.20 -12.96
N ASP A 320 6.06 12.60 -13.51
CA ASP A 320 5.74 11.17 -13.41
C ASP A 320 5.50 10.49 -12.07
N GLY A 321 5.16 9.21 -12.23
CA GLY A 321 4.79 8.28 -11.20
C GLY A 321 5.93 7.57 -10.51
N VAL A 322 5.56 6.66 -9.60
CA VAL A 322 6.47 5.68 -9.02
C VAL A 322 6.18 4.30 -9.59
N PHE A 323 7.20 3.59 -10.07
CA PHE A 323 7.05 2.31 -10.75
C PHE A 323 7.88 1.22 -10.09
N GLY A 324 7.24 0.13 -9.67
CA GLY A 324 7.89 -0.97 -8.97
C GLY A 324 8.35 -0.56 -7.58
N TYR A 325 7.41 -0.44 -6.64
CA TYR A 325 7.68 -0.05 -5.26
C TYR A 325 7.47 -1.25 -4.33
N SER A 326 8.56 -1.85 -3.86
CA SER A 326 8.52 -3.07 -3.04
C SER A 326 9.06 -2.82 -1.64
N VAL A 327 8.23 -3.07 -0.64
CA VAL A 327 8.51 -2.91 0.78
C VAL A 327 8.31 -4.23 1.49
N ARG A 328 9.26 -4.64 2.33
CA ARG A 328 9.11 -5.83 3.16
C ARG A 328 9.78 -5.74 4.53
N ASN A 329 9.38 -6.62 5.43
CA ASN A 329 10.01 -6.80 6.75
C ASN A 329 10.02 -5.50 7.56
N LEU A 330 8.87 -4.87 7.73
CA LEU A 330 8.76 -3.65 8.54
C LEU A 330 8.37 -3.96 9.98
N ASP A 331 8.92 -3.21 10.94
CA ASP A 331 8.52 -3.23 12.35
C ASP A 331 8.29 -1.80 12.85
N ILE A 332 7.01 -1.38 12.87
CA ILE A 332 6.58 0.00 13.08
C ILE A 332 6.11 0.18 14.52
N TRP A 333 6.74 1.09 15.26
CA TRP A 333 6.55 1.33 16.70
C TRP A 333 5.81 2.62 17.02
N SER A 334 5.00 3.11 16.08
CA SER A 334 4.32 4.40 16.21
C SER A 334 2.81 4.25 16.04
N ASP A 335 2.11 5.03 16.85
CA ASP A 335 0.66 5.19 16.85
C ASP A 335 0.17 5.95 15.62
N LYS A 336 1.01 6.81 15.03
CA LYS A 336 0.67 7.72 13.93
C LYS A 336 1.23 7.31 12.57
N ALA A 337 2.35 6.58 12.58
CA ALA A 337 3.15 6.17 11.43
C ALA A 337 2.38 5.45 10.31
N ARG A 338 2.24 6.06 9.13
CA ARG A 338 1.57 5.43 7.98
C ARG A 338 2.52 4.93 6.89
N LEU A 339 2.01 4.03 6.07
CA LEU A 339 2.55 3.67 4.76
C LEU A 339 1.68 4.41 3.73
N GLY A 340 2.11 5.61 3.39
CA GLY A 340 1.35 6.59 2.60
C GLY A 340 1.72 6.59 1.12
N CYS A 341 0.71 6.70 0.27
CA CYS A 341 0.81 6.98 -1.16
C CYS A 341 -0.11 8.15 -1.49
N TYR A 342 0.47 9.30 -1.76
CA TYR A 342 -0.23 10.56 -2.03
C TYR A 342 0.04 10.98 -3.48
N LEU A 343 -0.95 10.71 -4.33
CA LEU A 343 -0.92 11.12 -5.72
C LEU A 343 -1.53 12.51 -5.85
N ASP A 344 -1.09 13.28 -6.83
CA ASP A 344 -1.72 14.55 -7.19
C ASP A 344 -1.77 14.68 -8.71
N ASN A 345 -2.68 15.51 -9.23
CA ASN A 345 -2.64 16.04 -10.59
C ASN A 345 -2.56 14.99 -11.72
N GLY A 346 -3.24 13.84 -11.57
CA GLY A 346 -3.34 12.83 -12.62
C GLY A 346 -2.13 11.92 -12.76
N ARG A 347 -1.29 11.85 -11.73
CA ARG A 347 -0.12 10.99 -11.69
C ARG A 347 -0.51 9.53 -11.54
N THR A 348 0.41 8.64 -11.90
CA THR A 348 0.20 7.19 -11.83
C THR A 348 1.22 6.54 -10.91
N ILE A 349 0.88 5.48 -10.21
CA ILE A 349 1.82 4.63 -9.50
C ILE A 349 1.62 3.19 -9.98
N SER A 350 2.68 2.41 -10.08
CA SER A 350 2.59 1.01 -10.52
C SER A 350 3.38 0.06 -9.65
N GLY A 351 2.79 -1.11 -9.40
CA GLY A 351 3.43 -2.22 -8.70
C GLY A 351 3.80 -1.89 -7.26
N VAL A 352 2.83 -1.45 -6.46
CA VAL A 352 3.03 -1.21 -5.02
C VAL A 352 2.88 -2.52 -4.27
N VAL A 353 3.90 -2.92 -3.52
CA VAL A 353 3.94 -4.17 -2.78
C VAL A 353 4.41 -3.91 -1.35
N TYR A 354 3.60 -4.31 -0.37
CA TYR A 354 3.93 -4.34 1.05
C TYR A 354 3.86 -5.77 1.56
N ARG A 355 4.94 -6.28 2.17
CA ARG A 355 5.00 -7.63 2.76
C ARG A 355 5.54 -7.64 4.17
N ASP A 356 5.05 -8.57 4.99
CA ASP A 356 5.63 -8.89 6.29
C ASP A 356 5.76 -7.63 7.19
N ILE A 357 4.62 -7.02 7.48
CA ILE A 357 4.52 -5.75 8.23
C ILE A 357 4.07 -6.05 9.65
N LEU A 358 4.88 -5.66 10.64
CA LEU A 358 4.54 -5.71 12.05
C LEU A 358 4.18 -4.31 12.57
N LEU A 359 2.97 -4.17 13.11
CA LEU A 359 2.46 -2.94 13.72
C LEU A 359 2.47 -3.06 15.25
N ARG A 360 3.18 -2.18 15.95
CA ARG A 360 3.21 -2.16 17.43
C ARG A 360 2.46 -0.95 17.97
N ASN A 361 1.25 -1.17 18.47
CA ASN A 361 0.38 -0.15 19.06
C ASN A 361 -0.06 0.93 18.07
N HIS A 362 -0.39 0.55 16.84
CA HIS A 362 -0.75 1.50 15.79
C HIS A 362 -2.19 2.02 15.97
N GLU A 363 -2.41 3.33 15.97
CA GLU A 363 -3.73 3.94 16.27
C GLU A 363 -4.37 4.61 15.05
N THR A 364 -3.61 4.89 14.00
CA THR A 364 -4.08 5.56 12.78
C THR A 364 -4.31 4.58 11.62
N THR A 365 -4.54 5.13 10.42
CA THR A 365 -4.57 4.34 9.19
C THR A 365 -3.17 3.90 8.82
N ALA A 366 -2.93 2.59 8.78
CA ALA A 366 -1.60 2.05 8.48
C ALA A 366 -1.25 2.14 7.00
N PHE A 367 -2.23 1.90 6.12
CA PHE A 367 -2.04 1.99 4.67
C PHE A 367 -2.97 3.05 4.11
N HIS A 368 -2.40 4.13 3.58
CA HIS A 368 -3.18 5.27 3.12
C HIS A 368 -2.85 5.58 1.66
N PHE A 369 -3.82 5.38 0.77
CA PHE A 369 -3.71 5.73 -0.64
C PHE A 369 -4.66 6.88 -0.92
N ASP A 370 -4.13 8.07 -1.24
CA ASP A 370 -4.90 9.29 -1.43
C ASP A 370 -4.50 9.99 -2.74
N THR A 371 -5.40 10.76 -3.33
CA THR A 371 -5.15 11.62 -4.52
C THR A 371 -5.19 13.13 -4.19
N GLY A 372 -5.22 13.47 -2.90
CA GLY A 372 -5.39 14.84 -2.43
C GLY A 372 -6.73 15.43 -2.85
N THR A 373 -6.77 16.75 -3.05
CA THR A 373 -7.97 17.54 -3.39
C THR A 373 -8.12 17.80 -4.89
N THR A 374 -7.29 17.20 -5.73
CA THR A 374 -7.25 17.51 -7.15
C THR A 374 -8.38 16.83 -7.92
N SER A 375 -8.92 17.51 -8.94
CA SER A 375 -9.99 17.00 -9.80
C SER A 375 -9.49 16.08 -10.92
N THR A 376 -8.17 16.04 -11.16
CA THR A 376 -7.55 15.21 -12.19
C THR A 376 -7.40 13.78 -11.69
N ALA A 377 -7.95 12.83 -12.44
CA ALA A 377 -7.96 11.42 -12.06
C ALA A 377 -6.54 10.83 -11.98
N SER A 378 -6.15 10.38 -10.79
CA SER A 378 -4.87 9.68 -10.57
C SER A 378 -5.08 8.16 -10.54
N ALA A 379 -4.02 7.38 -10.74
CA ALA A 379 -4.14 5.92 -10.86
C ALA A 379 -3.08 5.15 -10.09
N ILE A 380 -3.46 4.02 -9.50
CA ILE A 380 -2.53 2.99 -9.03
C ILE A 380 -2.85 1.69 -9.77
N SER A 381 -1.94 1.16 -10.58
CA SER A 381 -2.25 -0.05 -11.37
C SER A 381 -2.45 -1.26 -10.48
N ASP A 382 -1.53 -1.54 -9.56
CA ASP A 382 -1.58 -2.73 -8.70
C ASP A 382 -1.05 -2.43 -7.30
N ILE A 383 -1.79 -2.91 -6.30
CA ILE A 383 -1.45 -2.86 -4.88
C ILE A 383 -1.53 -4.28 -4.32
N LEU A 384 -0.44 -4.73 -3.69
CA LEU A 384 -0.40 -5.96 -2.89
C LEU A 384 -0.02 -5.62 -1.45
N ILE A 385 -0.86 -6.01 -0.50
CA ILE A 385 -0.59 -5.96 0.94
C ILE A 385 -0.68 -7.41 1.46
N ASP A 386 0.43 -7.95 1.96
CA ASP A 386 0.54 -9.36 2.33
C ASP A 386 1.26 -9.54 3.67
N GLY A 387 0.62 -10.20 4.64
CA GLY A 387 1.28 -10.55 5.90
C GLY A 387 1.41 -9.36 6.85
N VAL A 388 0.28 -8.76 7.22
CA VAL A 388 0.24 -7.68 8.22
C VAL A 388 -0.16 -8.27 9.57
N LYS A 389 0.66 -8.02 10.59
CA LYS A 389 0.45 -8.51 11.95
C LYS A 389 0.59 -7.39 12.96
N GLY A 390 -0.01 -7.57 14.13
CA GLY A 390 0.29 -6.77 15.31
C GLY A 390 -0.90 -6.03 15.91
N ARG A 391 -0.61 -5.16 16.87
CA ARG A 391 -1.62 -4.50 17.69
C ARG A 391 -2.05 -3.19 17.03
N ILE A 392 -3.32 -3.14 16.63
CA ILE A 392 -3.98 -1.96 16.08
C ILE A 392 -4.78 -1.34 17.24
N CYS A 393 -4.15 -0.45 18.01
CA CYS A 393 -4.73 0.28 19.13
C CYS A 393 -5.74 1.35 18.66
N ASN A 394 -6.74 0.95 17.89
CA ASN A 394 -7.69 1.90 17.36
C ASN A 394 -8.71 2.26 18.45
N THR A 395 -8.48 3.36 19.15
CA THR A 395 -9.49 4.01 20.00
C THR A 395 -10.35 5.00 19.19
N SER A 396 -10.05 5.19 17.90
CA SER A 396 -10.36 6.40 17.14
C SER A 396 -11.03 6.14 15.78
N SER A 397 -11.87 5.12 15.60
CA SER A 397 -12.62 4.87 14.35
C SER A 397 -11.79 4.82 13.04
N GLN A 398 -10.46 4.70 13.09
CA GLN A 398 -9.58 4.73 11.91
C GLN A 398 -9.63 3.41 11.15
N ASN A 399 -9.36 3.39 9.85
CA ASN A 399 -9.34 2.12 9.09
C ASN A 399 -7.93 1.55 9.07
N LEU A 400 -7.74 0.24 8.97
CA LEU A 400 -6.38 -0.28 8.74
C LEU A 400 -5.87 0.15 7.35
N ILE A 401 -6.74 0.07 6.35
CA ILE A 401 -6.46 0.42 4.96
C ILE A 401 -7.52 1.43 4.49
N THR A 402 -7.07 2.58 4.01
CA THR A 402 -7.93 3.58 3.35
C THR A 402 -7.46 3.78 1.93
N VAL A 403 -8.41 3.71 1.00
CA VAL A 403 -8.17 3.79 -0.44
C VAL A 403 -9.03 4.90 -1.03
N GLY A 404 -8.37 5.88 -1.61
CA GLY A 404 -8.94 7.13 -2.10
C GLY A 404 -9.14 8.19 -1.02
N GLY A 405 -9.44 9.41 -1.48
CA GLY A 405 -9.71 10.57 -0.64
C GLY A 405 -10.70 11.52 -1.29
N SER A 406 -10.41 12.82 -1.30
CA SER A 406 -11.32 13.82 -1.87
C SER A 406 -11.31 13.91 -3.41
N GLY A 407 -10.25 13.42 -4.05
CA GLY A 407 -10.09 13.42 -5.50
C GLY A 407 -10.60 12.15 -6.19
N VAL A 408 -10.35 12.05 -7.50
CA VAL A 408 -10.72 10.87 -8.31
C VAL A 408 -9.53 9.92 -8.39
N MET A 409 -9.72 8.69 -7.92
CA MET A 409 -8.70 7.64 -7.94
C MET A 409 -9.16 6.45 -8.77
N SER A 410 -8.28 5.88 -9.58
CA SER A 410 -8.49 4.59 -10.23
C SER A 410 -7.47 3.56 -9.74
N ILE A 411 -7.94 2.34 -9.48
CA ILE A 411 -7.11 1.21 -9.07
C ILE A 411 -7.37 0.04 -10.00
N GLY A 412 -6.30 -0.52 -10.57
CA GLY A 412 -6.42 -1.75 -11.35
C GLY A 412 -6.73 -2.93 -10.42
N SER A 413 -5.75 -3.35 -9.64
CA SER A 413 -5.86 -4.47 -8.70
C SER A 413 -5.49 -4.06 -7.28
N LEU A 414 -6.31 -4.44 -6.30
CA LEU A 414 -5.98 -4.37 -4.87
C LEU A 414 -6.07 -5.76 -4.27
N VAL A 415 -4.95 -6.32 -3.81
CA VAL A 415 -4.91 -7.62 -3.14
C VAL A 415 -4.42 -7.41 -1.71
N VAL A 416 -5.26 -7.74 -0.74
CA VAL A 416 -4.98 -7.67 0.69
C VAL A 416 -5.10 -9.08 1.25
N ARG A 417 -4.03 -9.65 1.81
CA ARG A 417 -4.08 -11.02 2.35
C ARG A 417 -3.21 -11.22 3.58
N ASN A 418 -3.48 -12.30 4.30
CA ASN A 418 -2.74 -12.68 5.52
C ASN A 418 -2.72 -11.57 6.58
N ILE A 419 -3.85 -10.88 6.76
CA ILE A 419 -4.01 -9.83 7.77
C ILE A 419 -4.45 -10.46 9.10
N GLN A 420 -3.67 -10.21 10.16
CA GLN A 420 -3.85 -10.80 11.49
C GLN A 420 -3.64 -9.73 12.59
N PRO A 421 -4.66 -8.90 12.85
CA PRO A 421 -4.61 -7.97 13.97
C PRO A 421 -4.67 -8.75 15.30
N THR A 422 -3.85 -8.38 16.28
CA THR A 422 -3.76 -9.08 17.57
C THR A 422 -4.78 -8.60 18.61
N ASN A 423 -5.57 -7.59 18.28
CA ASN A 423 -6.62 -7.03 19.14
C ASN A 423 -7.79 -6.52 18.29
N SER A 424 -8.89 -6.15 18.95
CA SER A 424 -10.04 -5.50 18.33
C SER A 424 -9.65 -4.20 17.63
N VAL A 425 -10.12 -4.05 16.40
CA VAL A 425 -10.02 -2.83 15.58
C VAL A 425 -11.34 -2.09 15.71
N ALA A 426 -11.30 -0.83 16.16
CA ALA A 426 -12.52 -0.04 16.32
C ALA A 426 -13.12 0.41 14.98
N GLY A 427 -12.28 0.71 13.98
CA GLY A 427 -12.69 1.02 12.61
C GLY A 427 -12.69 -0.19 11.68
N MET A 428 -12.68 0.07 10.38
CA MET A 428 -12.83 -0.97 9.35
C MET A 428 -11.47 -1.55 8.96
N LEU A 429 -11.46 -2.77 8.42
CA LEU A 429 -10.24 -3.32 7.82
C LEU A 429 -9.89 -2.54 6.54
N LEU A 430 -10.88 -2.31 5.68
CA LEU A 430 -10.68 -1.66 4.38
C LEU A 430 -11.81 -0.68 4.07
N LEU A 431 -11.45 0.55 3.74
CA LEU A 431 -12.36 1.57 3.22
C LEU A 431 -11.98 1.95 1.79
N PHE A 432 -12.95 1.89 0.87
CA PHE A 432 -12.89 2.62 -0.39
C PHE A 432 -13.63 3.96 -0.21
N SER A 433 -12.88 5.06 -0.18
CA SER A 433 -13.41 6.42 -0.07
C SER A 433 -14.10 6.87 -1.36
N SER A 434 -14.92 7.92 -1.27
CA SER A 434 -15.63 8.52 -2.41
C SER A 434 -14.69 8.83 -3.58
N GLY A 435 -15.19 8.77 -4.81
CA GLY A 435 -14.37 9.07 -6.01
C GLY A 435 -13.40 7.96 -6.43
N THR A 436 -13.36 6.83 -5.72
CA THR A 436 -12.49 5.70 -6.03
C THR A 436 -13.17 4.72 -6.98
N THR A 437 -12.50 4.36 -8.08
CA THR A 437 -12.88 3.24 -8.95
C THR A 437 -11.83 2.13 -8.87
N THR A 438 -12.22 0.91 -8.53
CA THR A 438 -11.33 -0.25 -8.45
C THR A 438 -11.81 -1.35 -9.40
N ASN A 439 -10.95 -1.86 -10.29
CA ASN A 439 -11.35 -2.93 -11.22
C ASN A 439 -11.45 -4.28 -10.51
N TYR A 440 -10.46 -4.62 -9.68
CA TYR A 440 -10.45 -5.85 -8.92
C TYR A 440 -9.96 -5.60 -7.49
N ALA A 441 -10.69 -6.11 -6.51
CA ALA A 441 -10.26 -6.16 -5.12
C ALA A 441 -10.35 -7.59 -4.58
N GLU A 442 -9.31 -8.08 -3.93
CA GLU A 442 -9.29 -9.33 -3.17
C GLU A 442 -8.88 -9.04 -1.74
N VAL A 443 -9.66 -9.53 -0.78
CA VAL A 443 -9.41 -9.32 0.65
C VAL A 443 -9.47 -10.67 1.37
N SER A 444 -8.37 -11.06 1.99
CA SER A 444 -8.28 -12.22 2.87
C SER A 444 -7.76 -11.83 4.24
N TYR A 445 -8.55 -12.09 5.26
CA TYR A 445 -8.23 -11.70 6.63
C TYR A 445 -8.70 -12.75 7.62
N GLN A 446 -7.92 -12.98 8.67
CA GLN A 446 -8.30 -13.87 9.76
C GLN A 446 -8.45 -13.03 11.01
N TYR A 447 -9.70 -12.86 11.45
CA TYR A 447 -10.02 -12.03 12.60
C TYR A 447 -10.30 -12.93 13.80
N ALA A 448 -9.37 -12.97 14.76
CA ALA A 448 -9.50 -13.78 15.97
C ALA A 448 -10.22 -13.04 17.12
N VAL A 449 -10.51 -11.75 16.96
CA VAL A 449 -10.99 -10.86 18.03
C VAL A 449 -12.32 -10.22 17.62
N ALA A 450 -13.00 -9.46 18.48
CA ALA A 450 -14.21 -8.77 18.07
C ALA A 450 -13.92 -7.50 17.25
N ALA A 451 -14.63 -7.29 16.13
CA ALA A 451 -14.66 -5.98 15.46
C ALA A 451 -15.90 -5.20 15.91
N THR A 452 -15.81 -3.88 16.01
CA THR A 452 -16.98 -3.02 16.31
C THR A 452 -17.62 -2.38 15.07
N GLN A 453 -17.00 -2.55 13.91
CA GLN A 453 -17.45 -2.03 12.62
C GLN A 453 -17.39 -3.10 11.53
N SER A 454 -17.92 -2.76 10.35
CA SER A 454 -17.86 -3.61 9.16
C SER A 454 -16.41 -3.88 8.75
N ALA A 455 -16.13 -5.06 8.21
CA ALA A 455 -14.77 -5.35 7.74
C ALA A 455 -14.40 -4.50 6.52
N ILE A 456 -15.28 -4.46 5.51
CA ILE A 456 -15.05 -3.73 4.26
C ILE A 456 -16.16 -2.69 4.07
N MET A 457 -15.80 -1.46 3.72
CA MET A 457 -16.75 -0.44 3.30
C MET A 457 -16.46 0.09 1.91
N ILE A 458 -17.51 0.12 1.09
CA ILE A 458 -17.54 0.82 -0.20
C ILE A 458 -18.26 2.14 0.02
N GLY A 459 -17.52 3.23 0.07
CA GLY A 459 -18.02 4.58 0.29
C GLY A 459 -18.98 5.05 -0.81
N SER A 460 -19.81 6.05 -0.48
CA SER A 460 -20.69 6.68 -1.46
C SER A 460 -19.86 7.28 -2.61
N GLY A 461 -20.27 7.07 -3.85
CA GLY A 461 -19.53 7.53 -5.03
C GLY A 461 -18.35 6.64 -5.43
N SER A 462 -17.99 5.63 -4.64
CA SER A 462 -16.96 4.65 -4.99
C SER A 462 -17.55 3.52 -5.85
N LYS A 463 -16.71 2.91 -6.69
CA LYS A 463 -17.07 1.79 -7.55
C LYS A 463 -16.03 0.68 -7.43
N VAL A 464 -16.46 -0.55 -7.17
CA VAL A 464 -15.61 -1.76 -7.23
C VAL A 464 -16.22 -2.74 -8.23
N ASN A 465 -15.57 -2.99 -9.38
CA ASN A 465 -16.17 -3.86 -10.40
C ASN A 465 -16.29 -5.31 -9.91
N ARG A 466 -15.27 -5.82 -9.22
CA ARG A 466 -15.27 -7.15 -8.59
C ARG A 466 -14.58 -7.12 -7.24
N LEU A 467 -15.29 -7.57 -6.21
CA LEU A 467 -14.77 -7.78 -4.86
C LEU A 467 -14.76 -9.28 -4.54
N SER A 468 -13.60 -9.82 -4.17
CA SER A 468 -13.42 -11.19 -3.69
C SER A 468 -13.02 -11.15 -2.20
N VAL A 469 -13.73 -11.88 -1.36
CA VAL A 469 -13.48 -11.96 0.08
C VAL A 469 -13.18 -13.41 0.42
N ARG A 470 -11.95 -13.70 0.87
CA ARG A 470 -11.45 -15.08 1.04
C ARG A 470 -10.98 -15.39 2.44
N GLY A 471 -11.12 -16.63 2.89
CA GLY A 471 -10.47 -17.07 4.15
C GLY A 471 -10.98 -16.34 5.39
N PHE A 472 -12.13 -15.65 5.27
CA PHE A 472 -12.56 -14.73 6.31
C PHE A 472 -13.03 -15.53 7.53
N ARG A 473 -12.58 -15.10 8.71
CA ARG A 473 -13.12 -15.55 9.99
C ARG A 473 -13.48 -14.30 10.76
N HIS A 474 -14.77 -14.10 11.00
CA HIS A 474 -15.26 -12.92 11.71
C HIS A 474 -16.01 -13.38 12.95
N SER A 475 -15.60 -12.91 14.12
CA SER A 475 -16.30 -13.12 15.39
C SER A 475 -16.88 -11.79 15.85
N ALA A 476 -18.20 -11.72 15.99
CA ALA A 476 -18.88 -10.55 16.54
C ALA A 476 -18.75 -10.48 18.07
N ASP A 477 -18.53 -9.29 18.65
CA ASP A 477 -18.91 -9.04 20.04
C ASP A 477 -20.40 -8.69 20.11
N THR A 478 -21.06 -9.29 21.08
CA THR A 478 -22.51 -9.30 21.33
C THR A 478 -23.15 -7.94 21.61
N THR A 479 -22.38 -6.87 21.74
CA THR A 479 -22.88 -5.56 22.23
C THR A 479 -23.15 -4.52 21.14
N SER A 480 -22.57 -4.65 19.94
CA SER A 480 -22.76 -3.68 18.84
C SER A 480 -23.78 -4.21 17.83
N GLY A 481 -24.88 -3.47 17.64
CA GLY A 481 -26.13 -3.97 17.06
C GLY A 481 -26.13 -4.39 15.60
N SER A 482 -25.03 -4.31 14.85
CA SER A 482 -24.94 -4.83 13.47
C SER A 482 -23.47 -4.86 13.01
N LEU A 483 -22.95 -6.05 12.70
CA LEU A 483 -21.62 -6.21 12.09
C LEU A 483 -21.78 -6.79 10.68
N PHE A 484 -21.11 -6.16 9.71
CA PHE A 484 -21.23 -6.53 8.30
C PHE A 484 -19.87 -6.99 7.75
N GLY A 485 -19.88 -8.05 6.94
CA GLY A 485 -18.72 -8.40 6.12
C GLY A 485 -18.39 -7.28 5.14
N VAL A 486 -19.41 -6.78 4.44
CA VAL A 486 -19.33 -5.67 3.49
C VAL A 486 -20.46 -4.66 3.73
N LEU A 487 -20.10 -3.40 3.95
CA LEU A 487 -21.00 -2.24 3.96
C LEU A 487 -20.84 -1.48 2.63
N CYS A 488 -21.87 -1.41 1.80
CA CYS A 488 -21.77 -0.85 0.46
C CYS A 488 -22.70 0.35 0.28
N SER A 489 -22.17 1.55 0.50
CA SER A 489 -22.82 2.82 0.15
C SER A 489 -22.54 3.26 -1.31
N GLY A 490 -21.54 2.65 -1.95
CA GLY A 490 -21.17 2.86 -3.35
C GLY A 490 -21.73 1.80 -4.31
N THR A 491 -21.01 1.52 -5.39
CA THR A 491 -21.39 0.50 -6.39
C THR A 491 -20.42 -0.67 -6.37
N VAL A 492 -20.93 -1.89 -6.29
CA VAL A 492 -20.13 -3.12 -6.50
C VAL A 492 -20.71 -3.94 -7.64
N GLY A 493 -19.93 -4.23 -8.68
CA GLY A 493 -20.41 -5.03 -9.81
C GLY A 493 -20.67 -6.49 -9.44
N ARG A 494 -19.75 -7.10 -8.69
CA ARG A 494 -19.89 -8.47 -8.17
C ARG A 494 -19.15 -8.65 -6.86
N ILE A 495 -19.74 -9.36 -5.90
CA ILE A 495 -19.10 -9.82 -4.66
C ILE A 495 -18.97 -11.34 -4.71
N VAL A 496 -17.80 -11.85 -4.37
CA VAL A 496 -17.51 -13.28 -4.21
C VAL A 496 -17.01 -13.50 -2.79
N PHE A 497 -17.66 -14.34 -2.01
CA PHE A 497 -17.17 -14.88 -0.75
C PHE A 497 -16.71 -16.31 -1.00
N ASP A 498 -15.48 -16.64 -0.62
CA ASP A 498 -14.82 -17.92 -0.94
C ASP A 498 -14.08 -18.44 0.31
N ASP A 499 -14.29 -19.70 0.67
CA ASP A 499 -13.61 -20.38 1.80
C ASP A 499 -13.64 -19.56 3.11
N GLY A 500 -14.78 -19.44 3.77
CA GLY A 500 -14.90 -18.57 4.97
C GLY A 500 -15.90 -19.04 6.01
N VAL A 501 -15.83 -18.44 7.20
CA VAL A 501 -16.68 -18.77 8.34
C VAL A 501 -17.20 -17.50 9.00
N PHE A 502 -18.52 -17.34 9.02
CA PHE A 502 -19.19 -16.32 9.84
C PHE A 502 -19.49 -16.92 11.21
N LEU A 503 -18.67 -16.59 12.22
CA LEU A 503 -18.90 -17.03 13.59
C LEU A 503 -19.66 -15.94 14.36
N GLY A 504 -20.87 -16.24 14.77
CA GLY A 504 -21.62 -15.38 15.68
C GLY A 504 -21.84 -16.08 17.01
N THR A 505 -21.60 -15.37 18.11
CA THR A 505 -22.07 -15.79 19.42
C THR A 505 -23.58 -15.47 19.50
N SER A 506 -24.35 -16.32 20.17
CA SER A 506 -25.82 -16.38 20.21
C SER A 506 -26.55 -15.15 20.78
N GLY A 507 -25.93 -13.98 20.79
CA GLY A 507 -26.54 -12.70 21.17
C GLY A 507 -27.40 -12.13 20.04
N THR A 508 -28.25 -11.16 20.38
CA THR A 508 -29.21 -10.47 19.49
C THR A 508 -28.59 -9.71 18.31
N GLY A 509 -27.27 -9.74 18.13
CA GLY A 509 -26.56 -9.11 17.02
C GLY A 509 -26.78 -9.87 15.71
N SER A 510 -27.09 -9.14 14.64
CA SER A 510 -27.17 -9.69 13.28
C SER A 510 -25.80 -9.57 12.61
N ILE A 511 -25.25 -10.68 12.11
CA ILE A 511 -24.03 -10.68 11.27
C ILE A 511 -24.48 -10.81 9.83
N ALA A 512 -24.35 -9.74 9.05
CA ALA A 512 -24.71 -9.78 7.64
C ALA A 512 -23.49 -9.86 6.74
N GLY A 513 -23.57 -10.71 5.71
CA GLY A 513 -22.52 -10.78 4.69
C GLY A 513 -22.39 -9.44 3.95
N VAL A 514 -23.52 -8.86 3.51
CA VAL A 514 -23.55 -7.61 2.72
C VAL A 514 -24.70 -6.73 3.18
N TYR A 515 -24.42 -5.45 3.46
CA TYR A 515 -25.42 -4.43 3.74
C TYR A 515 -25.23 -3.23 2.83
N VAL A 516 -26.33 -2.72 2.28
CA VAL A 516 -26.33 -1.60 1.32
C VAL A 516 -27.27 -0.54 1.88
N PRO A 517 -26.74 0.57 2.43
CA PRO A 517 -27.57 1.68 2.86
C PRO A 517 -27.83 2.65 1.69
N GLY A 518 -29.03 3.23 1.65
CA GLY A 518 -29.28 4.44 0.86
C GLY A 518 -29.14 4.24 -0.65
N ALA A 519 -28.18 4.91 -1.29
CA ALA A 519 -28.05 4.95 -2.75
C ALA A 519 -27.06 3.94 -3.34
N GLY A 520 -26.48 3.06 -2.50
CA GLY A 520 -25.54 2.05 -2.97
C GLY A 520 -26.19 1.00 -3.88
N SER A 521 -25.38 0.31 -4.68
CA SER A 521 -25.82 -0.81 -5.51
C SER A 521 -24.81 -1.96 -5.48
N VAL A 522 -25.34 -3.19 -5.51
CA VAL A 522 -24.53 -4.42 -5.60
C VAL A 522 -25.13 -5.28 -6.72
N GLY A 523 -24.30 -5.76 -7.64
CA GLY A 523 -24.70 -6.73 -8.66
C GLY A 523 -24.76 -8.15 -8.10
N ASP A 524 -24.06 -9.09 -8.71
CA ASP A 524 -24.10 -10.49 -8.29
C ASP A 524 -23.36 -10.71 -6.96
N VAL A 525 -23.96 -11.47 -6.04
CA VAL A 525 -23.31 -11.96 -4.82
C VAL A 525 -23.17 -13.47 -4.90
N TYR A 526 -21.95 -13.98 -4.77
CA TYR A 526 -21.64 -15.40 -4.86
C TYR A 526 -20.99 -15.86 -3.54
N PHE A 527 -21.52 -16.89 -2.92
CA PHE A 527 -20.93 -17.55 -1.76
C PHE A 527 -20.46 -18.95 -2.18
N HIS A 528 -19.21 -19.30 -1.89
CA HIS A 528 -18.63 -20.62 -2.17
C HIS A 528 -17.82 -21.12 -0.98
N ASN A 529 -18.05 -22.36 -0.53
CA ASN A 529 -17.39 -22.95 0.64
C ASN A 529 -17.50 -22.07 1.90
N VAL A 530 -18.67 -21.46 2.12
CA VAL A 530 -18.90 -20.60 3.28
C VAL A 530 -19.71 -21.32 4.34
N GLU A 531 -19.25 -21.25 5.59
CA GLU A 531 -19.99 -21.69 6.78
C GLU A 531 -20.62 -20.48 7.48
N PHE A 532 -21.94 -20.52 7.72
CA PHE A 532 -22.66 -19.46 8.43
C PHE A 532 -23.13 -19.94 9.79
N GLY A 533 -22.63 -19.33 10.86
CA GLY A 533 -23.08 -19.57 12.23
C GLY A 533 -24.37 -18.85 12.63
N LEU A 534 -24.78 -17.78 11.93
CA LEU A 534 -25.95 -16.94 12.25
C LEU A 534 -26.60 -16.28 11.00
N ARG A 535 -27.77 -15.63 11.22
CA ARG A 535 -28.63 -14.93 10.23
C ARG A 535 -27.84 -14.03 9.29
N ALA A 536 -27.75 -14.38 7.99
CA ALA A 536 -27.43 -13.39 6.98
C ALA A 536 -28.55 -12.33 6.94
N HIS A 537 -28.21 -11.07 6.66
CA HIS A 537 -29.15 -10.01 6.27
C HIS A 537 -28.60 -9.33 5.01
N GLY A 538 -29.49 -8.87 4.13
CA GLY A 538 -29.20 -8.05 2.94
C GLY A 538 -30.55 -7.69 2.31
N VAL A 539 -30.85 -6.53 1.73
CA VAL A 539 -30.15 -5.36 1.16
C VAL A 539 -31.22 -4.26 1.08
N ASN A 540 -30.89 -2.95 1.12
CA ASN A 540 -31.92 -1.91 0.99
C ASN A 540 -31.64 -0.80 -0.05
N ASN A 541 -32.71 -0.52 -0.80
CA ASN A 541 -33.00 0.41 -1.91
C ASN A 541 -32.88 -0.16 -3.32
N GLY A 542 -33.98 -0.75 -3.82
CA GLY A 542 -34.32 -0.67 -5.25
C GLY A 542 -33.55 -1.60 -6.21
N VAL A 543 -32.58 -2.37 -5.74
CA VAL A 543 -31.63 -3.11 -6.59
C VAL A 543 -31.97 -4.60 -6.62
N SER A 544 -32.09 -5.15 -7.83
CA SER A 544 -32.15 -6.59 -8.04
C SER A 544 -30.76 -7.21 -7.88
N VAL A 545 -30.57 -7.90 -6.75
CA VAL A 545 -29.32 -8.61 -6.40
C VAL A 545 -29.50 -10.11 -6.63
N LYS A 546 -28.73 -10.71 -7.53
CA LYS A 546 -28.67 -12.17 -7.69
C LYS A 546 -27.72 -12.75 -6.65
N VAL A 547 -28.23 -13.58 -5.74
CA VAL A 547 -27.44 -14.22 -4.67
C VAL A 547 -27.31 -15.73 -4.90
N THR A 548 -26.11 -16.21 -5.21
CA THR A 548 -25.80 -17.63 -5.47
C THR A 548 -25.03 -18.24 -4.31
N PHE A 549 -25.33 -19.49 -3.93
CA PHE A 549 -24.65 -20.24 -2.88
C PHE A 549 -24.18 -21.58 -3.43
N ASP A 550 -22.89 -21.86 -3.36
CA ASP A 550 -22.29 -23.10 -3.83
C ASP A 550 -21.49 -23.76 -2.70
N ASN A 551 -21.77 -25.04 -2.42
CA ASN A 551 -21.12 -25.80 -1.35
C ASN A 551 -21.05 -25.07 0.01
N CYS A 552 -22.14 -24.44 0.44
CA CYS A 552 -22.19 -23.68 1.69
C CYS A 552 -22.84 -24.50 2.82
N THR A 553 -22.42 -24.25 4.07
CA THR A 553 -23.04 -24.84 5.27
C THR A 553 -23.75 -23.76 6.08
N LEU A 554 -25.03 -23.97 6.39
CA LEU A 554 -25.85 -23.03 7.17
C LEU A 554 -26.12 -23.64 8.56
N ASN A 555 -25.39 -23.19 9.57
CA ASN A 555 -25.59 -23.60 10.96
C ASN A 555 -26.60 -22.68 11.68
N GLY A 556 -26.72 -21.42 11.23
CA GLY A 556 -27.81 -20.49 11.56
C GLY A 556 -28.70 -20.21 10.34
N GLY A 557 -29.98 -19.87 10.55
CA GLY A 557 -30.91 -19.56 9.45
C GLY A 557 -30.42 -18.45 8.50
N LEU A 558 -31.00 -18.36 7.31
CA LEU A 558 -30.63 -17.38 6.29
C LEU A 558 -31.74 -16.32 6.17
N ALA A 559 -31.48 -15.04 6.39
CA ALA A 559 -32.50 -14.00 6.19
C ALA A 559 -32.12 -13.05 5.04
N PHE A 560 -33.12 -12.67 4.24
CA PHE A 560 -33.03 -11.54 3.32
C PHE A 560 -34.07 -10.52 3.77
N VAL A 561 -33.62 -9.31 4.05
CA VAL A 561 -34.44 -8.21 4.56
C VAL A 561 -34.28 -7.04 3.61
N SER A 562 -35.33 -6.70 2.87
CA SER A 562 -35.38 -5.51 2.04
C SER A 562 -36.53 -4.61 2.48
N SER A 563 -36.30 -3.31 2.64
CA SER A 563 -37.37 -2.36 2.95
C SER A 563 -37.86 -1.58 1.71
N SER A 564 -37.47 -1.98 0.50
CA SER A 564 -37.72 -1.22 -0.74
C SER A 564 -37.91 -2.14 -1.96
N ILE A 565 -38.41 -1.59 -3.06
CA ILE A 565 -38.99 -2.32 -4.20
C ILE A 565 -37.90 -3.06 -5.01
N GLY A 566 -37.98 -4.39 -5.18
CA GLY A 566 -37.28 -5.11 -6.28
C GLY A 566 -36.14 -6.10 -5.96
N LEU A 567 -36.24 -6.93 -4.91
CA LEU A 567 -35.26 -8.01 -4.65
C LEU A 567 -35.55 -9.28 -5.49
N SER A 568 -34.60 -9.74 -6.30
CA SER A 568 -34.65 -11.04 -7.00
C SER A 568 -33.51 -11.95 -6.55
N ALA A 569 -33.72 -12.71 -5.47
CA ALA A 569 -32.71 -13.64 -4.94
C ALA A 569 -32.83 -15.04 -5.58
N THR A 570 -31.86 -15.45 -6.40
CA THR A 570 -31.83 -16.78 -7.03
C THR A 570 -30.79 -17.69 -6.37
N VAL A 571 -31.22 -18.56 -5.45
CA VAL A 571 -30.35 -19.54 -4.78
C VAL A 571 -30.05 -20.70 -5.73
N ILE A 572 -28.78 -20.92 -6.09
CA ILE A 572 -28.38 -22.02 -6.98
C ILE A 572 -27.19 -22.73 -6.36
N GLY A 573 -27.40 -23.95 -5.84
CA GLY A 573 -26.34 -24.84 -5.37
C GLY A 573 -26.72 -25.62 -4.10
N GLY A 574 -25.94 -26.67 -3.82
CA GLY A 574 -26.17 -27.55 -2.68
C GLY A 574 -25.70 -26.92 -1.37
N PHE A 575 -26.55 -26.99 -0.36
CA PHE A 575 -26.23 -26.54 0.99
C PHE A 575 -26.65 -27.58 2.02
N VAL A 576 -25.85 -27.71 3.07
CA VAL A 576 -26.14 -28.56 4.23
C VAL A 576 -26.66 -27.65 5.35
N VAL A 577 -27.90 -27.86 5.76
CA VAL A 577 -28.48 -27.22 6.95
C VAL A 577 -28.29 -28.17 8.12
N SER A 578 -27.35 -27.86 9.02
CA SER A 578 -26.98 -28.78 10.11
C SER A 578 -27.87 -28.66 11.36
N SER A 579 -28.70 -27.61 11.46
CA SER A 579 -29.55 -27.35 12.62
C SER A 579 -31.03 -27.15 12.25
N VAL A 580 -31.92 -27.65 13.12
CA VAL A 580 -33.40 -27.72 12.96
C VAL A 580 -34.10 -26.34 12.87
N GLN A 581 -33.34 -25.23 12.87
CA GLN A 581 -33.86 -23.86 12.82
C GLN A 581 -33.32 -23.03 11.64
N GLY A 582 -32.85 -23.67 10.58
CA GLY A 582 -32.51 -23.00 9.34
C GLY A 582 -33.76 -22.41 8.67
N VAL A 583 -34.09 -21.15 8.96
CA VAL A 583 -35.23 -20.43 8.36
C VAL A 583 -34.75 -19.50 7.26
N LEU A 584 -35.23 -19.70 6.02
CA LEU A 584 -35.14 -18.68 4.97
C LEU A 584 -36.23 -17.63 5.20
N ASN A 585 -35.90 -16.48 5.81
CA ASN A 585 -36.86 -15.39 5.98
C ASN A 585 -36.69 -14.33 4.89
N LEU A 586 -37.73 -14.08 4.11
CA LEU A 586 -37.81 -12.94 3.19
C LEU A 586 -38.73 -11.90 3.82
N TYR A 587 -38.27 -10.67 4.01
CA TYR A 587 -39.10 -9.54 4.49
C TYR A 587 -39.11 -8.43 3.45
N GLY A 588 -40.30 -7.94 3.07
CA GLY A 588 -40.45 -6.74 2.22
C GLY A 588 -41.90 -6.32 1.98
N THR A 589 -42.14 -5.02 1.75
CA THR A 589 -43.48 -4.42 1.80
C THR A 589 -44.28 -4.45 0.49
N SER A 590 -43.72 -4.81 -0.67
CA SER A 590 -44.45 -5.12 -1.92
C SER A 590 -43.46 -5.60 -3.02
N GLN A 591 -43.29 -6.91 -3.29
CA GLN A 591 -42.14 -7.40 -4.07
C GLN A 591 -42.39 -8.71 -4.88
N THR A 592 -41.72 -8.85 -6.03
CA THR A 592 -41.62 -10.13 -6.76
C THR A 592 -40.32 -10.82 -6.38
N TYR A 593 -40.38 -11.98 -5.73
CA TYR A 593 -39.21 -12.79 -5.40
C TYR A 593 -39.16 -14.02 -6.31
N ALA A 594 -38.04 -14.25 -6.98
CA ALA A 594 -37.80 -15.47 -7.76
C ALA A 594 -36.80 -16.37 -7.04
N VAL A 595 -37.29 -17.18 -6.10
CA VAL A 595 -36.47 -18.16 -5.38
C VAL A 595 -36.46 -19.46 -6.18
N ARG A 596 -35.34 -19.73 -6.84
CA ARG A 596 -35.00 -21.09 -7.28
C ARG A 596 -34.22 -21.75 -6.16
N VAL A 597 -34.42 -23.05 -5.93
CA VAL A 597 -33.59 -23.88 -5.05
C VAL A 597 -33.32 -25.18 -5.80
N SER A 598 -32.07 -25.61 -5.87
CA SER A 598 -31.65 -26.87 -6.50
C SER A 598 -30.51 -27.48 -5.69
N GLY A 599 -30.54 -28.80 -5.44
CA GLY A 599 -29.48 -29.53 -4.76
C GLY A 599 -29.47 -29.47 -3.22
N MET A 600 -30.58 -29.11 -2.56
CA MET A 600 -30.64 -29.00 -1.09
C MET A 600 -30.77 -30.37 -0.41
N ASP A 601 -29.79 -30.75 0.42
CA ASP A 601 -29.87 -31.94 1.29
C ASP A 601 -30.49 -31.55 2.64
N ALA A 602 -31.82 -31.52 2.70
CA ALA A 602 -32.58 -30.96 3.82
C ALA A 602 -32.95 -32.00 4.88
N ASN A 603 -32.03 -32.31 5.80
CA ASN A 603 -32.40 -32.95 7.06
C ASN A 603 -32.98 -31.90 8.04
N GLY A 604 -34.22 -31.46 7.81
CA GLY A 604 -35.01 -30.66 8.78
C GLY A 604 -35.04 -29.14 8.58
N ALA A 605 -34.71 -28.64 7.39
CA ALA A 605 -34.79 -27.20 7.07
C ALA A 605 -36.24 -26.74 6.84
N THR A 606 -36.59 -25.53 7.30
CA THR A 606 -37.92 -24.92 7.13
C THR A 606 -37.79 -23.62 6.35
N VAL A 607 -38.48 -23.48 5.20
CA VAL A 607 -38.51 -22.22 4.44
C VAL A 607 -39.71 -21.39 4.93
N MET A 608 -39.49 -20.25 5.61
CA MET A 608 -40.60 -19.38 6.06
C MET A 608 -40.52 -18.00 5.41
N ALA A 609 -41.34 -17.73 4.41
CA ALA A 609 -41.53 -16.36 3.91
C ALA A 609 -42.42 -15.56 4.88
N SER A 610 -42.09 -14.30 5.19
CA SER A 610 -42.88 -13.42 6.07
C SER A 610 -43.22 -12.09 5.37
N TYR A 611 -44.49 -11.67 5.44
CA TYR A 611 -45.11 -10.88 4.38
C TYR A 611 -45.13 -9.36 4.57
N GLY A 612 -45.11 -8.66 3.43
CA GLY A 612 -45.77 -7.37 3.21
C GLY A 612 -46.90 -7.49 2.18
N THR A 613 -47.67 -6.42 1.96
CA THR A 613 -49.06 -6.45 1.44
C THR A 613 -49.26 -6.78 -0.05
N SER A 614 -48.21 -7.04 -0.85
CA SER A 614 -48.35 -7.58 -2.21
C SER A 614 -47.06 -8.27 -2.68
N SER A 615 -47.06 -9.58 -2.99
CA SER A 615 -45.85 -10.24 -3.50
C SER A 615 -46.15 -11.39 -4.44
N THR A 616 -45.30 -11.57 -5.46
CA THR A 616 -45.41 -12.66 -6.46
C THR A 616 -44.22 -13.61 -6.31
N TYR A 617 -44.48 -14.92 -6.24
CA TYR A 617 -43.44 -15.95 -6.08
C TYR A 617 -43.53 -16.99 -7.19
N ASN A 618 -42.38 -17.39 -7.72
CA ASN A 618 -42.24 -18.53 -8.61
C ASN A 618 -41.28 -19.54 -7.95
N TRP A 619 -41.79 -20.72 -7.61
CA TRP A 619 -40.99 -21.85 -7.10
C TRP A 619 -40.87 -22.94 -8.18
N SER A 620 -39.67 -23.48 -8.35
CA SER A 620 -39.40 -24.63 -9.23
C SER A 620 -38.29 -25.50 -8.62
N ASN A 621 -38.53 -26.80 -8.46
CA ASN A 621 -37.53 -27.77 -8.02
C ASN A 621 -37.11 -28.68 -9.20
N PRO A 622 -36.02 -28.37 -9.91
CA PRO A 622 -35.64 -29.13 -11.10
C PRO A 622 -35.16 -30.57 -10.83
N ASP A 623 -34.88 -30.94 -9.58
CA ASP A 623 -34.20 -32.21 -9.26
C ASP A 623 -35.15 -33.40 -9.02
N GLY A 624 -36.46 -33.23 -9.22
CA GLY A 624 -37.42 -34.34 -9.29
C GLY A 624 -37.62 -35.16 -8.00
N GLN A 625 -37.02 -34.75 -6.87
CA GLN A 625 -37.36 -35.34 -5.58
C GLN A 625 -38.77 -34.90 -5.17
N ALA A 626 -39.65 -35.89 -4.99
CA ALA A 626 -41.06 -35.70 -4.73
C ALA A 626 -41.28 -34.74 -3.53
N PRO A 627 -42.20 -33.77 -3.63
CA PRO A 627 -42.59 -32.98 -2.49
C PRO A 627 -43.14 -33.92 -1.41
N VAL A 628 -42.64 -33.75 -0.19
CA VAL A 628 -43.25 -34.32 1.02
C VAL A 628 -44.76 -34.04 0.97
N ASP A 629 -45.53 -35.11 1.18
CA ASP A 629 -46.99 -35.21 1.19
C ASP A 629 -47.74 -33.88 1.41
N GLY A 630 -48.42 -33.43 0.35
CA GLY A 630 -49.25 -32.21 0.34
C GLY A 630 -50.51 -32.27 1.22
N SER A 631 -50.74 -33.36 1.95
CA SER A 631 -51.89 -33.53 2.85
C SER A 631 -51.82 -32.71 4.16
N LYS A 632 -50.73 -31.96 4.43
CA LYS A 632 -50.51 -31.23 5.69
C LYS A 632 -50.43 -29.70 5.61
N ILE A 633 -50.82 -29.08 4.48
CA ILE A 633 -50.89 -27.62 4.39
C ILE A 633 -52.32 -27.17 4.70
N THR A 634 -52.58 -26.79 5.95
CA THR A 634 -53.84 -26.14 6.36
C THR A 634 -53.60 -24.65 6.59
N PRO A 635 -54.33 -23.74 5.94
CA PRO A 635 -54.21 -22.31 6.23
C PRO A 635 -54.91 -22.02 7.57
N MET A 636 -54.14 -21.68 8.61
CA MET A 636 -54.71 -21.15 9.86
C MET A 636 -54.38 -19.66 10.01
N SER A 637 -55.45 -18.87 10.12
CA SER A 637 -55.43 -17.51 10.64
C SER A 637 -55.34 -17.56 12.17
N GLY A 638 -54.34 -16.90 12.75
CA GLY A 638 -54.13 -16.81 14.20
C GLY A 638 -52.78 -17.38 14.65
N ALA A 639 -52.07 -16.64 15.50
CA ALA A 639 -50.72 -17.00 15.96
C ALA A 639 -50.70 -18.17 16.96
N LEU A 640 -49.68 -19.05 16.91
CA LEU A 640 -48.71 -19.33 18.01
C LEU A 640 -47.64 -20.39 17.63
N PHE A 641 -46.55 -20.42 18.39
CA PHE A 641 -45.31 -21.20 18.23
C PHE A 641 -45.38 -22.70 18.63
N TYR A 642 -44.40 -23.44 18.07
CA TYR A 642 -43.63 -24.60 18.58
C TYR A 642 -44.34 -25.70 19.40
N ASN A 643 -44.35 -26.92 18.86
CA ASN A 643 -44.23 -28.14 19.67
C ASN A 643 -42.89 -28.81 19.37
N SER A 644 -42.00 -28.76 20.35
CA SER A 644 -40.77 -29.53 20.46
C SER A 644 -41.11 -30.98 20.83
N ASN A 645 -41.21 -31.87 19.84
CA ASN A 645 -40.89 -33.31 19.94
C ASN A 645 -41.57 -34.07 18.79
N SER A 646 -40.91 -34.13 17.65
CA SER A 646 -41.01 -35.30 16.78
C SER A 646 -39.69 -35.44 16.03
N SER A 647 -38.87 -36.35 16.53
CA SER A 647 -37.81 -36.98 15.75
C SER A 647 -38.45 -37.60 14.50
N TYR A 648 -37.98 -37.21 13.30
CA TYR A 648 -38.35 -37.74 11.98
C TYR A 648 -39.61 -37.20 11.27
N ALA A 649 -39.79 -35.88 11.20
CA ALA A 649 -40.61 -35.29 10.14
C ALA A 649 -39.86 -34.15 9.44
N SER A 650 -39.03 -34.50 8.46
CA SER A 650 -38.51 -33.56 7.45
C SER A 650 -39.66 -33.18 6.53
N GLY A 651 -40.18 -31.96 6.66
CA GLY A 651 -41.21 -31.41 5.79
C GLY A 651 -40.86 -30.00 5.36
N VAL A 652 -40.90 -29.74 4.06
CA VAL A 652 -40.84 -28.37 3.51
C VAL A 652 -42.26 -27.80 3.54
N GLY A 653 -42.57 -26.91 4.48
CA GLY A 653 -43.85 -26.22 4.55
C GLY A 653 -43.73 -24.79 4.01
N LEU A 654 -44.57 -24.41 3.05
CA LEU A 654 -44.72 -23.01 2.64
C LEU A 654 -45.78 -22.35 3.56
N TYR A 655 -45.38 -21.38 4.37
CA TYR A 655 -46.30 -20.66 5.27
C TYR A 655 -46.64 -19.29 4.70
N CYS A 656 -47.94 -19.03 4.43
CA CYS A 656 -48.45 -17.73 3.93
C CYS A 656 -49.29 -16.97 4.96
N LYS A 657 -48.95 -15.70 5.25
CA LYS A 657 -49.68 -14.83 6.19
C LYS A 657 -49.92 -13.43 5.61
N GLY A 658 -51.09 -13.21 5.00
CA GLY A 658 -51.53 -11.91 4.44
C GLY A 658 -52.14 -12.01 3.03
N ALA A 659 -52.72 -10.93 2.51
CA ALA A 659 -53.29 -10.86 1.16
C ALA A 659 -52.16 -10.90 0.10
N SER A 660 -51.88 -12.07 -0.45
CA SER A 660 -50.84 -12.27 -1.46
C SER A 660 -51.29 -13.32 -2.49
N THR A 661 -50.85 -13.15 -3.74
CA THR A 661 -51.24 -14.01 -4.87
C THR A 661 -50.08 -14.92 -5.23
N VAL A 662 -50.19 -16.24 -4.96
CA VAL A 662 -49.27 -17.23 -5.52
C VAL A 662 -49.70 -17.47 -6.97
N THR A 663 -48.92 -17.00 -7.94
CA THR A 663 -49.29 -17.08 -9.36
C THR A 663 -48.87 -18.38 -10.03
N ARG A 664 -47.80 -19.04 -9.54
CA ARG A 664 -47.35 -20.33 -10.10
C ARG A 664 -46.55 -21.16 -9.10
N LEU A 665 -47.04 -22.36 -8.80
CA LEU A 665 -46.29 -23.45 -8.19
C LEU A 665 -46.05 -24.49 -9.29
N SER A 666 -44.80 -24.75 -9.67
CA SER A 666 -44.48 -25.86 -10.59
C SER A 666 -43.55 -26.84 -9.89
N ALA A 667 -44.00 -28.09 -9.82
CA ALA A 667 -43.15 -29.23 -9.43
C ALA A 667 -42.07 -29.47 -10.48
#